data_AF-U2QAR3-F1
#
_entry.id   AF-U2QAR3-F1
#
_cell.length_a   1.000
_cell.length_b   1.000
_cell.length_c   1.000
_cell.angle_alpha   90.00
_cell.angle_beta   90.00
_cell.angle_gamma   90.00
#
_symmetry.space_group_name_H-M   'P 1'
#
loop_
_entity.id
_entity.type
_entity.pdbx_description
1 polymer ?
#
loop_
_entity_poly.entity_id
_entity_poly.type
_entity_poly.pdbx_seq_one_letter_code
_entity_poly.pdbx_strand_id
1 'polypeptide(L)'
;MSRNEALQIAERFFARLPLPSEAAAAKANARRSVKRETMRVAFAATRDDGKAALYVVNCGEDDGFVIVSADGKTSHPVLGWSDSGTFNYDEAPIQLKDMLEAYAHIVGLPEVSASTGASDSNLVTLADRRVARKVTAGQRQMLVLLPDIPDMRAAPRRVETVPNIVVHPLVKVQWNQIGTYAKYVDPYYDSFDGVAAGCVPTAMAQVMAFWKYPARGRGFHLHNILDTPAEIDLEKLIRESANGISDELEKVIKQYSRPYKVNFAESVYQWDAMGGAQPSTDAEYDHVAKLIFDCHVACAPAKMPNGRGTGANNKTAAASLVRYFGYNPGMQHIKCSGNENLMRAELDAGRPVLMEGNPKKQNEDGHSFVCDGYAEEGYFHFNFGWGGKGDGYYQLSKVNPLTSDFSLGQRACIGIQPSLATVEVGQAFINVTPEGMGVVVGGYGDVTVPATVEKDGKSYPVTKVNGYAFGVLGSPFNTSFEEGRKEYLTRITLPENVTEIGEYAFQSHYFTEVNLPASIRKIGANAFYQSRSLNKVSIPSVEAWLNIEFVPKKLESGFEQYMSNPIWNTDNKYEGRLYIGGKEATDIVIPACVKEIGAIAFCGYQFLNSVTMEEGVEKVGASAFERVPLKELHLPSTLREIGNKAFYNHQLSTVAIPKRLTRIGRDALSGNKISEFVVDGDNAKYSAYQGILYDRPRRTLINCPNYRPGFETDKVRNTVGVPPSVTSIRSNSFGSNLRKLTLPSSVRNIEDGAFVSCARLEDLYVYTQKPLPLRTSMFNINIVSKFSRVKVHVPVGSGKAYKAAPIWQEMEIVEDQAEGSLPPAHYDYTTDFNAIEMTEWVKMDGGGSIPQRTYYLFDTQPVITFSGMTMLLTTAGGNYSFELNGSLPGMRFVHHDIPTGIEEVKSANSGVVFRVSGSQLIISGLDAHTRVVLYSLDGRLLTTGKTPAQGDFSINLPRAAIIVVKAGRHSFKIHTK
;
A
#
# COMPACT_ATOMS: atom_id res chain seq x y z
N MET A 1 42.02 19.05 -0.21
CA MET A 1 43.09 18.63 -1.14
C MET A 1 43.33 19.76 -2.15
N SER A 2 44.53 19.86 -2.71
CA SER A 2 44.90 20.80 -3.78
C SER A 2 44.90 20.13 -5.16
N ARG A 3 44.84 20.95 -6.22
CA ARG A 3 44.93 20.49 -7.63
C ARG A 3 46.19 19.64 -7.89
N ASN A 4 47.30 19.96 -7.23
CA ASN A 4 48.58 19.24 -7.37
C ASN A 4 48.61 17.90 -6.64
N GLU A 5 47.87 17.74 -5.54
CA GLU A 5 47.72 16.45 -4.85
C GLU A 5 46.83 15.51 -5.67
N ALA A 6 45.72 16.01 -6.23
CA ALA A 6 44.85 15.23 -7.11
C ALA A 6 45.58 14.71 -8.35
N LEU A 7 46.44 15.53 -8.97
CA LEU A 7 47.32 15.10 -10.07
C LEU A 7 48.27 13.97 -9.66
N GLN A 8 48.84 14.00 -8.45
CA GLN A 8 49.74 12.93 -7.96
C GLN A 8 48.98 11.62 -7.68
N ILE A 9 47.75 11.71 -7.17
CA ILE A 9 46.90 10.52 -6.95
C ILE A 9 46.53 9.89 -8.30
N ALA A 10 46.10 10.71 -9.28
CA ALA A 10 45.80 10.25 -10.63
C ALA A 10 47.03 9.62 -11.31
N GLU A 11 48.21 10.27 -11.24
CA GLU A 11 49.48 9.76 -11.77
C GLU A 11 49.82 8.37 -11.22
N ARG A 12 49.75 8.19 -9.90
CA ARG A 12 50.08 6.92 -9.23
C ARG A 12 49.06 5.82 -9.49
N PHE A 13 47.77 6.17 -9.55
CA PHE A 13 46.69 5.24 -9.86
C PHE A 13 46.80 4.77 -11.31
N PHE A 14 46.93 5.72 -12.25
CA PHE A 14 46.98 5.44 -13.68
C PHE A 14 48.21 4.60 -14.06
N ALA A 15 49.39 4.89 -13.47
CA ALA A 15 50.60 4.10 -13.66
C ALA A 15 50.51 2.63 -13.18
N ARG A 16 49.43 2.27 -12.46
CA ARG A 16 49.16 0.92 -11.94
C ARG A 16 47.97 0.22 -12.64
N LEU A 17 47.28 0.88 -13.57
CA LEU A 17 46.14 0.28 -14.27
C LEU A 17 46.60 -0.96 -15.09
N PRO A 18 45.83 -2.06 -15.08
CA PRO A 18 46.08 -3.20 -15.96
C PRO A 18 46.21 -2.78 -17.42
N LEU A 19 47.13 -3.42 -18.13
CA LEU A 19 47.22 -3.28 -19.59
C LEU A 19 46.10 -4.12 -20.23
N PRO A 20 45.46 -3.66 -21.33
CA PRO A 20 44.48 -4.47 -22.04
C PRO A 20 45.11 -5.74 -22.63
N SER A 21 44.31 -6.73 -23.01
CA SER A 21 44.78 -7.99 -23.58
C SER A 21 45.63 -7.83 -24.85
N GLU A 22 46.61 -8.74 -25.02
CA GLU A 22 47.56 -9.04 -26.13
C GLU A 22 48.00 -7.97 -27.16
N ALA A 23 47.15 -7.05 -27.61
CA ALA A 23 47.54 -5.87 -28.40
C ALA A 23 48.41 -4.86 -27.62
N ALA A 24 48.68 -5.10 -26.33
CA ALA A 24 49.25 -4.13 -25.41
C ALA A 24 50.75 -3.82 -25.57
N ALA A 25 51.54 -4.54 -26.37
CA ALA A 25 53.00 -4.28 -26.43
C ALA A 25 53.35 -2.82 -26.81
N ALA A 26 52.60 -2.21 -27.74
CA ALA A 26 52.79 -0.82 -28.15
C ALA A 26 52.21 0.17 -27.10
N LYS A 27 50.96 -0.04 -26.66
CA LYS A 27 50.32 0.80 -25.63
C LYS A 27 51.01 0.72 -24.25
N ALA A 28 51.73 -0.37 -23.94
CA ALA A 28 52.48 -0.50 -22.69
C ALA A 28 53.68 0.45 -22.60
N ASN A 29 54.39 0.67 -23.72
CA ASN A 29 55.47 1.66 -23.78
C ASN A 29 54.89 3.09 -23.73
N ALA A 30 53.75 3.33 -24.39
CA ALA A 30 53.05 4.62 -24.31
C ALA A 30 52.56 4.93 -22.88
N ARG A 31 51.81 4.03 -22.22
CA ARG A 31 51.31 4.21 -20.84
C ARG A 31 52.43 4.37 -19.81
N ARG A 32 53.57 3.68 -19.95
CA ARG A 32 54.78 3.91 -19.13
C ARG A 32 55.49 5.25 -19.41
N SER A 33 55.17 5.90 -20.52
CA SER A 33 55.70 7.22 -20.92
C SER A 33 54.72 8.38 -20.69
N VAL A 34 53.52 8.12 -20.15
CA VAL A 34 52.57 9.17 -19.74
C VAL A 34 53.22 9.98 -18.62
N LYS A 35 53.77 11.14 -18.98
CA LYS A 35 54.39 12.05 -18.05
C LYS A 35 53.33 12.87 -17.35
N ARG A 36 53.58 13.25 -16.09
CA ARG A 36 52.87 14.33 -15.38
C ARG A 36 52.72 15.62 -16.20
N GLU A 37 53.64 15.86 -17.14
CA GLU A 37 53.62 16.95 -18.12
C GLU A 37 52.44 16.90 -19.09
N THR A 38 51.82 15.74 -19.32
CA THR A 38 50.62 15.56 -20.18
C THR A 38 49.32 15.60 -19.39
N MET A 39 49.33 15.19 -18.12
CA MET A 39 48.12 15.16 -17.28
C MET A 39 47.53 16.55 -17.03
N ARG A 40 46.21 16.69 -17.16
CA ARG A 40 45.49 17.96 -16.92
C ARG A 40 44.23 17.70 -16.12
N VAL A 41 43.99 18.51 -15.10
CA VAL A 41 42.67 18.55 -14.45
C VAL A 41 41.70 19.24 -15.40
N ALA A 42 40.79 18.48 -15.98
CA ALA A 42 39.79 18.90 -16.95
C ALA A 42 38.55 19.51 -16.28
N PHE A 43 38.20 19.04 -15.08
CA PHE A 43 37.04 19.53 -14.32
C PHE A 43 37.30 19.49 -12.82
N ALA A 44 36.60 20.36 -12.08
CA ALA A 44 36.58 20.36 -10.62
C ALA A 44 35.18 20.76 -10.15
N ALA A 45 34.52 19.93 -9.34
CA ALA A 45 33.27 20.30 -8.68
C ALA A 45 33.57 20.94 -7.32
N THR A 46 32.74 21.88 -6.88
CA THR A 46 32.86 22.56 -5.58
C THR A 46 31.72 22.17 -4.64
N ARG A 47 32.03 22.10 -3.34
CA ARG A 47 31.09 22.04 -2.23
C ARG A 47 30.43 23.41 -2.02
N ASP A 48 29.31 23.46 -1.31
CA ASP A 48 28.63 24.70 -0.91
C ASP A 48 29.52 25.66 -0.10
N ASP A 49 30.55 25.14 0.57
CA ASP A 49 31.56 25.92 1.30
C ASP A 49 32.69 26.50 0.41
N GLY A 50 32.55 26.40 -0.92
CA GLY A 50 33.48 26.93 -1.91
C GLY A 50 34.77 26.12 -2.10
N LYS A 51 34.96 25.02 -1.35
CA LYS A 51 36.12 24.14 -1.52
C LYS A 51 35.85 23.10 -2.61
N ALA A 52 36.90 22.61 -3.25
CA ALA A 52 36.78 21.48 -4.18
C ALA A 52 36.17 20.25 -3.47
N ALA A 53 35.21 19.61 -4.13
CA ALA A 53 34.64 18.32 -3.75
C ALA A 53 35.37 17.17 -4.47
N LEU A 54 35.62 17.33 -5.77
CA LEU A 54 36.36 16.37 -6.59
C LEU A 54 37.11 17.06 -7.73
N TYR A 55 38.04 16.33 -8.32
CA TYR A 55 38.78 16.71 -9.53
C TYR A 55 38.68 15.58 -10.57
N VAL A 56 38.52 15.92 -11.85
CA VAL A 56 38.65 14.96 -12.96
C VAL A 56 39.93 15.27 -13.72
N VAL A 57 40.79 14.27 -13.85
CA VAL A 57 42.14 14.37 -14.42
C VAL A 57 42.21 13.56 -15.71
N ASN A 58 42.40 14.21 -16.85
CA ASN A 58 42.76 13.54 -18.10
C ASN A 58 44.23 13.10 -18.03
N CYS A 59 44.49 11.87 -18.43
CA CYS A 59 45.81 11.25 -18.36
C CYS A 59 46.64 11.47 -19.63
N GLY A 60 45.99 11.78 -20.76
CA GLY A 60 46.59 12.11 -22.05
C GLY A 60 45.50 12.67 -22.99
N GLU A 61 45.72 12.63 -24.31
CA GLU A 61 44.70 13.01 -25.31
C GLU A 61 43.70 11.88 -25.61
N ASP A 62 44.08 10.62 -25.41
CA ASP A 62 43.23 9.41 -25.53
C ASP A 62 43.55 8.33 -24.47
N ASP A 63 44.36 8.66 -23.45
CA ASP A 63 44.82 7.70 -22.44
C ASP A 63 43.80 7.46 -21.30
N GLY A 64 42.66 8.14 -21.29
CA GLY A 64 41.63 8.03 -20.25
C GLY A 64 41.70 9.10 -19.17
N PHE A 65 40.95 8.91 -18.10
CA PHE A 65 40.79 9.89 -17.03
C PHE A 65 40.57 9.25 -15.66
N VAL A 66 40.86 10.00 -14.59
CA VAL A 66 40.67 9.58 -13.19
C VAL A 66 39.89 10.65 -12.42
N ILE A 67 38.87 10.25 -11.69
CA ILE A 67 38.07 11.11 -10.80
C ILE A 67 38.60 10.94 -9.37
N VAL A 68 39.02 12.04 -8.74
CA VAL A 68 39.67 12.05 -7.42
C VAL A 68 38.88 12.88 -6.43
N SER A 69 38.54 12.31 -5.26
CA SER A 69 37.92 13.02 -4.12
C SER A 69 38.88 14.06 -3.54
N ALA A 70 38.37 15.26 -3.26
CA ALA A 70 39.16 16.36 -2.72
C ALA A 70 39.07 16.53 -1.19
N ASP A 71 38.27 15.73 -0.47
CA ASP A 71 38.17 15.82 0.99
C ASP A 71 39.46 15.42 1.73
N GLY A 72 40.25 14.53 1.13
CA GLY A 72 41.42 13.95 1.78
C GLY A 72 41.08 13.06 2.99
N LYS A 73 39.84 12.59 3.13
CA LYS A 73 39.34 11.71 4.21
C LYS A 73 38.97 10.32 3.71
N THR A 74 38.44 10.21 2.48
CA THR A 74 38.07 8.92 1.89
C THR A 74 39.22 7.91 1.90
N SER A 75 38.93 6.67 2.33
CA SER A 75 39.87 5.54 2.28
C SER A 75 40.30 5.16 0.86
N HIS A 76 39.41 5.36 -0.12
CA HIS A 76 39.69 5.22 -1.55
C HIS A 76 39.56 6.62 -2.17
N PRO A 77 40.66 7.30 -2.55
CA PRO A 77 40.59 8.67 -3.05
C PRO A 77 40.14 8.76 -4.52
N VAL A 78 40.11 7.64 -5.24
CA VAL A 78 39.57 7.55 -6.60
C VAL A 78 38.08 7.20 -6.52
N LEU A 79 37.24 7.94 -7.23
CA LEU A 79 35.78 7.74 -7.27
C LEU A 79 35.35 7.02 -8.56
N GLY A 80 36.18 7.12 -9.60
CA GLY A 80 36.01 6.38 -10.86
C GLY A 80 37.15 6.67 -11.84
N TRP A 81 37.25 5.88 -12.89
CA TRP A 81 38.27 6.05 -13.94
C TRP A 81 37.82 5.45 -15.28
N SER A 82 38.47 5.89 -16.35
CA SER A 82 38.49 5.21 -17.65
C SER A 82 39.94 5.06 -18.12
N ASP A 83 40.25 4.00 -18.87
CA ASP A 83 41.58 3.74 -19.43
C ASP A 83 41.68 4.03 -20.95
N SER A 84 40.69 4.76 -21.49
CA SER A 84 40.63 5.24 -22.87
C SER A 84 39.87 6.57 -23.00
N GLY A 85 40.09 7.32 -24.08
CA GLY A 85 39.39 8.57 -24.35
C GLY A 85 39.84 9.73 -23.46
N THR A 86 39.04 10.79 -23.41
CA THR A 86 39.26 11.95 -22.54
C THR A 86 37.94 12.46 -21.96
N PHE A 87 38.01 13.09 -20.79
CA PHE A 87 36.88 13.79 -20.20
C PHE A 87 36.86 15.26 -20.63
N ASN A 88 35.78 15.69 -21.25
CA ASN A 88 35.39 17.10 -21.40
C ASN A 88 34.03 17.26 -20.71
N TYR A 89 33.89 18.22 -19.79
CA TYR A 89 32.64 18.39 -19.03
C TYR A 89 31.47 18.75 -19.96
N ASP A 90 31.65 19.66 -20.91
CA ASP A 90 30.55 20.15 -21.74
C ASP A 90 29.98 19.02 -22.62
N GLU A 91 30.86 18.18 -23.17
CA GLU A 91 30.53 17.02 -24.00
C GLU A 91 30.21 15.74 -23.22
N ALA A 92 30.39 15.71 -21.89
CA ALA A 92 30.17 14.51 -21.10
C ALA A 92 28.69 14.06 -21.11
N PRO A 93 28.42 12.74 -21.07
CA PRO A 93 27.08 12.20 -20.84
C PRO A 93 26.37 12.88 -19.66
N ILE A 94 25.08 13.15 -19.81
CA ILE A 94 24.27 13.68 -18.69
C ILE A 94 24.28 12.73 -17.49
N GLN A 95 24.30 11.41 -17.73
CA GLN A 95 24.40 10.38 -16.70
C GLN A 95 25.71 10.47 -15.89
N LEU A 96 26.81 10.87 -16.54
CA LEU A 96 28.10 11.07 -15.90
C LEU A 96 28.17 12.42 -15.16
N LYS A 97 27.53 13.47 -15.69
CA LYS A 97 27.35 14.76 -15.01
C LYS A 97 26.58 14.60 -13.69
N ASP A 98 25.44 13.93 -13.70
CA ASP A 98 24.65 13.64 -12.50
C ASP A 98 25.43 12.82 -11.47
N MET A 99 26.21 11.83 -11.92
CA MET A 99 27.05 11.04 -11.02
C MET A 99 28.18 11.89 -10.40
N LEU A 100 28.76 12.84 -11.14
CA LEU A 100 29.72 13.82 -10.61
C LEU A 100 29.05 14.79 -9.61
N GLU A 101 27.83 15.27 -9.89
CA GLU A 101 27.05 16.07 -8.92
C GLU A 101 26.80 15.27 -7.63
N ALA A 102 26.39 14.00 -7.76
CA ALA A 102 26.15 13.12 -6.62
C ALA A 102 27.42 12.88 -5.79
N TYR A 103 28.56 12.54 -6.43
CA TYR A 103 29.84 12.44 -5.73
C TYR A 103 30.22 13.74 -5.02
N ALA A 104 30.06 14.89 -5.67
CA ALA A 104 30.42 16.19 -5.11
C ALA A 104 29.59 16.51 -3.85
N HIS A 105 28.29 16.24 -3.88
CA HIS A 105 27.39 16.38 -2.73
C HIS A 105 27.81 15.48 -1.56
N ILE A 106 28.15 14.21 -1.85
CA ILE A 106 28.46 13.21 -0.83
C ILE A 106 29.80 13.47 -0.15
N VAL A 107 30.82 13.87 -0.91
CA VAL A 107 32.10 14.38 -0.39
C VAL A 107 31.90 15.66 0.43
N GLY A 108 30.73 16.31 0.33
CA GLY A 108 30.26 17.41 1.18
C GLY A 108 30.07 17.07 2.67
N LEU A 109 29.69 15.83 2.98
CA LEU A 109 29.12 15.45 4.29
C LEU A 109 30.18 15.08 5.35
N PRO A 110 29.90 15.28 6.66
CA PRO A 110 30.75 14.78 7.73
C PRO A 110 30.66 13.25 7.85
N GLU A 111 31.80 12.58 8.07
CA GLU A 111 31.84 11.14 8.34
C GLU A 111 31.04 10.79 9.60
N VAL A 112 30.07 9.89 9.46
CA VAL A 112 29.43 9.24 10.61
C VAL A 112 30.40 8.19 11.14
N SER A 113 31.05 8.48 12.26
CA SER A 113 32.01 7.55 12.87
C SER A 113 31.35 6.22 13.23
N ALA A 114 31.83 5.12 12.65
CA ALA A 114 31.45 3.77 13.01
C ALA A 114 31.99 3.41 14.40
N SER A 115 31.33 3.89 15.46
CA SER A 115 31.64 3.57 16.85
C SER A 115 30.37 3.33 17.66
N THR A 116 29.81 2.14 17.53
CA THR A 116 29.23 1.30 18.60
C THR A 116 28.63 0.05 17.97
N GLY A 117 28.86 -1.12 18.58
CA GLY A 117 28.32 -2.38 18.09
C GLY A 117 26.80 -2.44 18.28
N ALA A 118 26.04 -2.11 17.24
CA ALA A 118 24.62 -2.37 17.11
C ALA A 118 24.36 -2.93 15.71
N SER A 119 23.64 -4.05 15.64
CA SER A 119 23.27 -4.72 14.40
C SER A 119 22.40 -3.86 13.49
N ASP A 120 22.40 -4.19 12.20
CA ASP A 120 21.65 -3.55 11.12
C ASP A 120 20.20 -3.11 11.42
N SER A 121 19.75 -2.15 10.62
CA SER A 121 18.47 -1.45 10.64
C SER A 121 18.32 -0.37 11.73
N ASN A 122 18.55 0.90 11.34
CA ASN A 122 17.81 2.13 11.72
C ASN A 122 18.66 3.42 11.53
N LEU A 123 19.09 3.71 10.30
CA LEU A 123 19.44 5.09 9.89
C LEU A 123 18.41 5.58 8.87
N VAL A 124 17.18 5.76 9.37
CA VAL A 124 16.12 6.51 8.69
C VAL A 124 16.21 7.97 9.15
N THR A 125 15.98 8.89 8.21
CA THR A 125 16.11 10.34 8.35
C THR A 125 15.25 10.96 9.45
N LEU A 126 15.55 12.21 9.80
CA LEU A 126 14.87 13.01 10.83
C LEU A 126 13.45 13.48 10.44
N ALA A 127 12.79 12.78 9.51
CA ALA A 127 11.37 12.93 9.17
C ALA A 127 10.66 11.58 9.33
N ASP A 128 9.38 11.60 9.71
CA ASP A 128 8.49 10.44 9.85
C ASP A 128 8.78 9.42 10.97
N ARG A 129 8.54 9.84 12.22
CA ARG A 129 8.14 8.90 13.29
C ARG A 129 6.66 8.53 13.16
N ARG A 130 6.36 7.33 12.63
CA ARG A 130 5.30 6.37 13.08
C ARG A 130 5.24 5.17 12.13
N VAL A 131 4.85 4.00 12.66
CA VAL A 131 4.68 2.70 11.95
C VAL A 131 6.04 2.05 11.58
N ALA A 132 6.37 0.78 11.89
CA ALA A 132 5.69 -0.28 12.63
C ALA A 132 6.66 -1.13 13.49
N ARG A 133 6.11 -1.86 14.47
CA ARG A 133 6.74 -3.02 15.11
C ARG A 133 6.44 -4.30 14.31
N LYS A 134 7.28 -5.32 14.50
CA LYS A 134 7.17 -6.74 14.10
C LYS A 134 7.58 -7.11 12.66
N VAL A 135 8.75 -7.72 12.54
CA VAL A 135 8.90 -9.05 11.92
C VAL A 135 9.64 -9.95 12.94
N THR A 136 9.34 -11.24 12.91
CA THR A 136 9.72 -12.25 13.92
C THR A 136 11.10 -12.87 13.70
N ALA A 137 11.68 -13.42 14.78
CA ALA A 137 12.91 -14.20 14.71
C ALA A 137 12.73 -15.48 13.88
N GLY A 138 13.69 -15.79 13.01
CA GLY A 138 13.60 -17.00 12.20
C GLY A 138 14.61 -17.15 11.07
N GLN A 139 15.91 -16.86 11.30
CA GLN A 139 17.05 -17.43 10.54
C GLN A 139 18.40 -16.97 11.13
N ARG A 140 18.95 -17.80 12.03
CA ARG A 140 20.37 -17.83 12.38
C ARG A 140 20.84 -19.27 12.18
N GLN A 141 21.84 -19.51 11.33
CA GLN A 141 23.04 -20.33 11.61
C GLN A 141 23.91 -20.55 10.37
N MET A 142 25.20 -20.84 10.62
CA MET A 142 26.31 -21.06 9.65
C MET A 142 26.75 -19.79 8.90
N LEU A 143 28.02 -19.49 8.62
CA LEU A 143 29.36 -20.09 8.89
C LEU A 143 30.38 -18.90 8.69
N VAL A 144 31.56 -18.74 9.34
CA VAL A 144 32.30 -19.46 10.39
C VAL A 144 33.24 -18.50 11.18
N LEU A 145 34.22 -19.04 11.92
CA LEU A 145 35.32 -18.36 12.64
C LEU A 145 36.17 -17.37 11.79
N LEU A 146 36.50 -16.22 12.37
CA LEU A 146 37.70 -15.41 12.04
C LEU A 146 38.65 -15.44 13.26
N PRO A 147 39.97 -15.61 13.07
CA PRO A 147 40.94 -15.56 14.17
C PRO A 147 41.28 -14.13 14.59
N ASP A 148 41.87 -13.99 15.78
CA ASP A 148 42.23 -12.70 16.39
C ASP A 148 43.15 -11.84 15.51
N ILE A 149 42.76 -10.58 15.30
CA ILE A 149 43.60 -9.56 14.64
C ILE A 149 44.29 -8.72 15.72
N PRO A 150 45.63 -8.54 15.70
CA PRO A 150 46.34 -7.75 16.71
C PRO A 150 46.02 -6.25 16.65
N ASP A 151 46.00 -5.59 17.81
CA ASP A 151 45.93 -4.12 17.92
C ASP A 151 47.14 -3.47 17.23
N MET A 152 46.89 -2.75 16.13
CA MET A 152 47.90 -1.94 15.44
C MET A 152 47.54 -0.45 15.47
N ARG A 153 47.97 0.21 16.54
CA ARG A 153 48.14 1.68 16.58
C ARG A 153 49.30 2.12 15.68
N ALA A 154 49.09 2.06 14.36
CA ALA A 154 49.92 2.74 13.37
C ALA A 154 49.00 3.30 12.28
N ALA A 155 49.14 4.58 11.95
CA ALA A 155 48.35 5.20 10.90
C ALA A 155 48.62 4.48 9.56
N PRO A 156 47.58 4.04 8.82
CA PRO A 156 47.80 3.30 7.59
C PRO A 156 48.47 4.20 6.55
N ARG A 157 49.61 3.75 6.02
CA ARG A 157 50.14 4.27 4.75
C ARG A 157 49.04 4.11 3.70
N ARG A 158 48.65 5.19 3.02
CA ARG A 158 47.64 5.12 1.94
C ARG A 158 48.15 4.21 0.83
N VAL A 159 47.54 3.04 0.71
CA VAL A 159 47.81 2.11 -0.39
C VAL A 159 46.85 2.45 -1.52
N GLU A 160 47.34 3.21 -2.49
CA GLU A 160 46.63 3.54 -3.74
C GLU A 160 46.75 2.36 -4.73
N THR A 161 46.26 1.18 -4.34
CA THR A 161 46.15 0.02 -5.25
C THR A 161 45.04 0.25 -6.25
N VAL A 162 45.25 -0.19 -7.50
CA VAL A 162 44.17 -0.29 -8.47
C VAL A 162 43.33 -1.53 -8.12
N PRO A 163 42.00 -1.43 -8.00
CA PRO A 163 41.15 -2.59 -7.76
C PRO A 163 41.30 -3.62 -8.88
N ASN A 164 41.39 -4.91 -8.56
CA ASN A 164 41.43 -5.92 -9.61
C ASN A 164 40.11 -5.91 -10.38
N ILE A 165 40.16 -5.86 -11.70
CA ILE A 165 38.98 -6.08 -12.56
C ILE A 165 38.61 -7.55 -12.42
N VAL A 166 37.39 -7.82 -11.95
CA VAL A 166 36.89 -9.18 -11.75
C VAL A 166 36.09 -9.63 -12.97
N VAL A 167 35.24 -8.73 -13.49
CA VAL A 167 34.52 -8.92 -14.76
C VAL A 167 34.83 -7.72 -15.66
N HIS A 168 35.56 -7.97 -16.75
CA HIS A 168 35.80 -6.99 -17.80
C HIS A 168 34.49 -6.62 -18.52
N PRO A 169 34.41 -5.44 -19.18
CA PRO A 169 33.18 -4.97 -19.82
C PRO A 169 32.65 -5.99 -20.83
N LEU A 170 31.46 -6.52 -20.59
CA LEU A 170 30.81 -7.54 -21.41
C LEU A 170 30.36 -6.96 -22.75
N VAL A 171 29.83 -5.73 -22.75
CA VAL A 171 29.29 -5.06 -23.94
C VAL A 171 30.41 -4.36 -24.70
N LYS A 172 30.66 -4.80 -25.95
CA LYS A 172 31.75 -4.29 -26.78
C LYS A 172 31.34 -3.16 -27.74
N VAL A 173 30.04 -2.97 -27.95
CA VAL A 173 29.51 -1.88 -28.78
C VAL A 173 29.43 -0.58 -27.98
N GLN A 174 29.85 0.52 -28.59
CA GLN A 174 29.94 1.84 -27.97
C GLN A 174 28.99 2.83 -28.63
N TRP A 175 27.81 2.37 -29.06
CA TRP A 175 26.85 3.15 -29.85
C TRP A 175 26.42 4.47 -29.20
N ASN A 176 25.88 5.38 -30.02
CA ASN A 176 25.46 6.73 -29.63
C ASN A 176 23.95 6.91 -29.83
N GLN A 177 23.42 8.06 -29.40
CA GLN A 177 21.99 8.38 -29.48
C GLN A 177 21.67 9.44 -30.56
N ILE A 178 22.67 10.14 -31.08
CA ILE A 178 22.51 11.29 -31.99
C ILE A 178 23.07 11.01 -33.39
N GLY A 179 22.73 11.85 -34.36
CA GLY A 179 23.17 11.69 -35.75
C GLY A 179 22.55 10.45 -36.40
N THR A 180 23.32 9.70 -37.18
CA THR A 180 22.82 8.55 -37.96
C THR A 180 22.15 7.47 -37.11
N TYR A 181 22.50 7.35 -35.81
CA TYR A 181 21.82 6.46 -34.86
C TYR A 181 20.32 6.77 -34.65
N ALA A 182 19.92 8.03 -34.87
CA ALA A 182 18.54 8.50 -34.73
C ALA A 182 17.77 8.56 -36.07
N LYS A 183 18.36 8.09 -37.18
CA LYS A 183 17.87 8.24 -38.58
C LYS A 183 16.37 7.96 -38.81
N TYR A 184 15.77 7.05 -38.05
CA TYR A 184 14.35 6.68 -38.22
C TYR A 184 13.43 7.16 -37.08
N VAL A 185 13.98 7.76 -36.02
CA VAL A 185 13.23 8.06 -34.79
C VAL A 185 12.20 9.17 -34.98
N ASP A 186 12.32 9.97 -36.04
CA ASP A 186 11.28 10.90 -36.44
C ASP A 186 11.21 11.05 -37.98
N PRO A 187 10.07 10.72 -38.63
CA PRO A 187 9.91 10.91 -40.07
C PRO A 187 9.57 12.37 -40.48
N TYR A 188 9.45 13.30 -39.52
CA TYR A 188 9.04 14.69 -39.78
C TYR A 188 10.16 15.75 -39.76
N TYR A 189 11.43 15.35 -39.60
CA TYR A 189 12.57 16.28 -39.61
C TYR A 189 13.44 16.12 -40.87
N ASP A 190 13.57 17.20 -41.64
CA ASP A 190 14.46 17.28 -42.82
C ASP A 190 15.97 17.29 -42.47
N SER A 191 16.33 17.43 -41.19
CA SER A 191 17.71 17.30 -40.69
C SER A 191 17.78 16.63 -39.31
N PHE A 192 18.83 15.85 -39.08
CA PHE A 192 19.02 15.07 -37.83
C PHE A 192 19.77 15.83 -36.73
N ASP A 193 20.06 17.12 -36.93
CA ASP A 193 20.79 17.95 -35.97
C ASP A 193 19.93 18.30 -34.75
N GLY A 194 20.14 17.56 -33.66
CA GLY A 194 19.50 17.77 -32.37
C GLY A 194 18.45 16.72 -31.97
N VAL A 195 18.11 15.79 -32.86
CA VAL A 195 17.20 14.67 -32.53
C VAL A 195 18.00 13.53 -31.90
N ALA A 196 17.61 13.12 -30.70
CA ALA A 196 18.21 11.98 -29.99
C ALA A 196 17.27 10.77 -29.99
N ALA A 197 17.81 9.60 -30.32
CA ALA A 197 17.10 8.33 -30.30
C ALA A 197 16.61 7.93 -28.89
N GLY A 198 17.34 8.38 -27.87
CA GLY A 198 17.05 8.18 -26.45
C GLY A 198 17.99 7.18 -25.77
N CYS A 199 18.26 7.41 -24.49
CA CYS A 199 19.19 6.62 -23.71
C CYS A 199 18.67 5.20 -23.44
N VAL A 200 17.38 5.06 -23.15
CA VAL A 200 16.71 3.76 -22.92
C VAL A 200 16.78 2.84 -24.16
N PRO A 201 16.33 3.25 -25.36
CA PRO A 201 16.42 2.37 -26.54
C PRO A 201 17.87 2.12 -27.00
N THR A 202 18.80 3.07 -26.80
CA THR A 202 20.22 2.85 -27.09
C THR A 202 20.83 1.80 -26.15
N ALA A 203 20.62 1.92 -24.84
CA ALA A 203 21.09 0.94 -23.86
C ALA A 203 20.45 -0.45 -24.08
N MET A 204 19.15 -0.50 -24.39
CA MET A 204 18.44 -1.73 -24.77
C MET A 204 19.04 -2.38 -26.02
N ALA A 205 19.30 -1.59 -27.08
CA ALA A 205 19.92 -2.09 -28.31
C ALA A 205 21.34 -2.62 -28.08
N GLN A 206 22.16 -1.95 -27.25
CA GLN A 206 23.49 -2.42 -26.87
C GLN A 206 23.45 -3.78 -26.15
N VAL A 207 22.50 -3.98 -25.23
CA VAL A 207 22.31 -5.28 -24.55
C VAL A 207 21.83 -6.35 -25.54
N MET A 208 20.95 -6.01 -26.49
CA MET A 208 20.54 -6.94 -27.56
C MET A 208 21.70 -7.33 -28.48
N ALA A 209 22.60 -6.39 -28.78
CA ALA A 209 23.81 -6.63 -29.57
C ALA A 209 24.83 -7.53 -28.86
N PHE A 210 24.97 -7.40 -27.54
CA PHE A 210 25.77 -8.34 -26.73
C PHE A 210 25.27 -9.78 -26.86
N TRP A 211 23.96 -9.99 -26.75
CA TRP A 211 23.35 -11.31 -26.91
C TRP A 211 23.24 -11.77 -28.37
N LYS A 212 23.45 -10.88 -29.35
CA LYS A 212 23.11 -11.07 -30.77
C LYS A 212 21.72 -11.71 -30.96
N TYR A 213 20.72 -11.21 -30.21
CA TYR A 213 19.40 -11.82 -30.12
C TYR A 213 18.27 -10.78 -30.04
N PRO A 214 17.12 -11.01 -30.73
CA PRO A 214 16.79 -12.16 -31.56
C PRO A 214 17.26 -12.02 -33.01
N ALA A 215 17.18 -13.08 -33.82
CA ALA A 215 17.35 -12.96 -35.28
C ALA A 215 16.21 -12.17 -35.96
N ARG A 216 15.03 -12.14 -35.33
CA ARG A 216 13.80 -11.47 -35.80
C ARG A 216 12.93 -11.08 -34.61
N GLY A 217 12.29 -9.92 -34.66
CA GLY A 217 11.28 -9.52 -33.67
C GLY A 217 9.96 -10.30 -33.84
N ARG A 218 8.94 -10.00 -33.02
CA ARG A 218 7.63 -10.67 -33.06
C ARG A 218 6.48 -9.71 -32.77
N GLY A 219 5.32 -10.00 -33.34
CA GLY A 219 4.13 -9.16 -33.19
C GLY A 219 4.36 -7.72 -33.69
N PHE A 220 3.53 -6.80 -33.19
CA PHE A 220 3.55 -5.40 -33.59
C PHE A 220 3.26 -4.47 -32.41
N HIS A 221 3.59 -3.19 -32.58
CA HIS A 221 3.15 -2.10 -31.70
C HIS A 221 2.40 -1.04 -32.50
N LEU A 222 1.37 -0.44 -31.90
CA LEU A 222 0.67 0.72 -32.45
C LEU A 222 1.23 1.97 -31.78
N HIS A 223 2.21 2.59 -32.43
CA HIS A 223 2.84 3.82 -31.99
C HIS A 223 2.05 5.03 -32.50
N ASN A 224 1.80 6.03 -31.68
CA ASN A 224 1.11 7.24 -32.17
C ASN A 224 2.11 8.23 -32.75
N ILE A 225 1.99 8.52 -34.05
CA ILE A 225 2.66 9.64 -34.72
C ILE A 225 1.76 10.89 -34.71
N LEU A 226 2.34 12.08 -34.85
CA LEU A 226 1.62 13.34 -35.02
C LEU A 226 1.74 13.76 -36.48
N ASP A 227 0.66 13.62 -37.24
CA ASP A 227 0.61 13.97 -38.66
C ASP A 227 0.00 15.36 -38.87
N THR A 228 0.83 16.38 -38.63
CA THR A 228 0.44 17.78 -38.50
C THR A 228 0.73 18.57 -39.78
N PRO A 229 -0.19 19.44 -40.25
CA PRO A 229 0.06 20.35 -41.37
C PRO A 229 1.29 21.24 -41.13
N ALA A 230 2.03 21.55 -42.20
CA ALA A 230 3.27 22.32 -42.15
C ALA A 230 3.11 23.75 -41.60
N GLU A 231 1.88 24.27 -41.56
CA GLU A 231 1.53 25.56 -40.98
C GLU A 231 1.49 25.54 -39.44
N ILE A 232 1.51 24.36 -38.80
CA ILE A 232 1.55 24.22 -37.34
C ILE A 232 3.00 24.08 -36.89
N ASP A 233 3.55 25.15 -36.32
CA ASP A 233 4.85 25.14 -35.66
C ASP A 233 4.77 24.34 -34.35
N LEU A 234 4.95 23.02 -34.47
CA LEU A 234 4.94 22.11 -33.33
C LEU A 234 6.05 22.46 -32.35
N GLU A 235 7.27 22.73 -32.83
CA GLU A 235 8.40 23.05 -31.96
C GLU A 235 8.11 24.25 -31.07
N LYS A 236 7.46 25.29 -31.60
CA LYS A 236 7.04 26.44 -30.80
C LYS A 236 6.00 26.05 -29.75
N LEU A 237 4.91 25.38 -30.14
CA LEU A 237 3.87 24.91 -29.20
C LEU A 237 4.46 24.04 -28.08
N ILE A 238 5.45 23.22 -28.44
CA ILE A 238 6.24 22.37 -27.55
C ILE A 238 7.09 23.21 -26.59
N ARG A 239 7.88 24.16 -27.09
CA ARG A 239 8.75 25.05 -26.30
C ARG A 239 7.93 25.93 -25.35
N GLU A 240 6.75 26.38 -25.78
CA GLU A 240 5.80 27.15 -24.97
C GLU A 240 5.08 26.29 -23.90
N SER A 241 5.06 24.97 -24.07
CA SER A 241 4.46 23.98 -23.14
C SER A 241 5.46 23.41 -22.11
N ALA A 242 6.54 24.14 -21.79
CA ALA A 242 7.64 23.67 -20.95
C ALA A 242 7.26 23.22 -19.51
N ASN A 243 6.07 23.59 -19.01
CA ASN A 243 5.57 23.22 -17.69
C ASN A 243 4.33 22.30 -17.73
N GLY A 244 4.04 21.68 -18.88
CA GLY A 244 2.90 20.79 -19.08
C GLY A 244 2.21 21.03 -20.42
N ILE A 245 1.44 20.05 -20.89
CA ILE A 245 0.73 20.12 -22.18
C ILE A 245 -0.24 21.31 -22.14
N SER A 246 -0.02 22.33 -22.98
CA SER A 246 -0.95 23.44 -23.14
C SER A 246 -2.26 23.01 -23.82
N ASP A 247 -3.37 23.71 -23.57
CA ASP A 247 -4.66 23.42 -24.21
C ASP A 247 -4.60 23.41 -25.74
N GLU A 248 -3.68 24.17 -26.33
CA GLU A 248 -3.48 24.25 -27.78
C GLU A 248 -2.67 23.04 -28.30
N LEU A 249 -1.59 22.68 -27.60
CA LEU A 249 -0.85 21.45 -27.88
C LEU A 249 -1.71 20.19 -27.67
N GLU A 250 -2.58 20.17 -26.65
CA GLU A 250 -3.51 19.05 -26.41
C GLU A 250 -4.52 18.91 -27.55
N LYS A 251 -5.02 20.03 -28.11
CA LYS A 251 -5.89 20.03 -29.31
C LYS A 251 -5.15 19.51 -30.52
N VAL A 252 -3.92 19.97 -30.78
CA VAL A 252 -3.09 19.50 -31.89
C VAL A 252 -2.83 17.99 -31.76
N ILE A 253 -2.47 17.50 -30.57
CA ILE A 253 -2.29 16.05 -30.32
C ILE A 253 -3.60 15.30 -30.58
N LYS A 254 -4.73 15.76 -30.04
CA LYS A 254 -6.04 15.10 -30.24
C LYS A 254 -6.50 15.08 -31.70
N GLN A 255 -6.16 16.11 -32.48
CA GLN A 255 -6.60 16.27 -33.87
C GLN A 255 -5.70 15.55 -34.88
N TYR A 256 -4.39 15.53 -34.64
CA TYR A 256 -3.39 15.05 -35.61
C TYR A 256 -2.66 13.77 -35.19
N SER A 257 -2.90 13.26 -33.98
CA SER A 257 -2.37 11.95 -33.60
C SER A 257 -3.02 10.82 -34.40
N ARG A 258 -2.20 10.04 -35.09
CA ARG A 258 -2.61 8.84 -35.84
C ARG A 258 -1.82 7.62 -35.38
N PRO A 259 -2.44 6.44 -35.29
CA PRO A 259 -1.71 5.20 -35.03
C PRO A 259 -0.86 4.80 -36.24
N TYR A 260 0.39 4.46 -35.98
CA TYR A 260 1.38 3.91 -36.91
C TYR A 260 1.78 2.53 -36.41
N LYS A 261 1.61 1.52 -37.27
CA LYS A 261 1.87 0.12 -36.93
C LYS A 261 3.31 -0.25 -37.26
N VAL A 262 4.11 -0.55 -36.25
CA VAL A 262 5.45 -1.14 -36.43
C VAL A 262 5.36 -2.65 -36.23
N ASN A 263 5.64 -3.41 -37.29
CA ASN A 263 5.60 -4.87 -37.28
C ASN A 263 7.00 -5.44 -37.01
N PHE A 264 7.28 -5.82 -35.76
CA PHE A 264 8.57 -6.42 -35.40
C PHE A 264 8.75 -7.82 -36.01
N ALA A 265 7.66 -8.52 -36.37
CA ALA A 265 7.75 -9.79 -37.09
C ALA A 265 8.36 -9.67 -38.50
N GLU A 266 8.39 -8.47 -39.08
CA GLU A 266 9.10 -8.18 -40.34
C GLU A 266 10.55 -7.71 -40.10
N SER A 267 10.90 -7.35 -38.87
CA SER A 267 12.21 -6.80 -38.53
C SER A 267 13.23 -7.92 -38.28
N VAL A 268 14.17 -8.07 -39.21
CA VAL A 268 15.25 -9.08 -39.18
C VAL A 268 16.56 -8.41 -38.81
N TYR A 269 17.22 -8.87 -37.75
CA TYR A 269 18.43 -8.25 -37.20
C TYR A 269 19.68 -8.97 -37.70
N GLN A 270 20.40 -8.33 -38.61
CA GLN A 270 21.65 -8.83 -39.19
C GLN A 270 22.83 -8.44 -38.30
N TRP A 271 23.00 -9.16 -37.18
CA TRP A 271 23.97 -8.82 -36.13
C TRP A 271 25.42 -8.66 -36.60
N ASP A 272 25.85 -9.46 -37.58
CA ASP A 272 27.20 -9.38 -38.13
C ASP A 272 27.38 -8.23 -39.15
N ALA A 273 26.28 -7.63 -39.61
CA ALA A 273 26.27 -6.44 -40.48
C ALA A 273 26.16 -5.11 -39.70
N MET A 274 26.15 -5.15 -38.36
CA MET A 274 26.13 -3.95 -37.50
C MET A 274 27.53 -3.38 -37.19
N GLY A 275 28.58 -3.96 -37.76
CA GLY A 275 29.96 -3.52 -37.63
C GLY A 275 30.66 -3.95 -36.34
N GLY A 276 31.71 -3.20 -35.98
CA GLY A 276 32.53 -3.45 -34.79
C GLY A 276 32.00 -2.77 -33.53
N ALA A 277 32.92 -2.23 -32.71
CA ALA A 277 32.55 -1.41 -31.55
C ALA A 277 31.76 -0.14 -31.95
N GLN A 278 32.05 0.39 -33.14
CA GLN A 278 31.33 1.47 -33.81
C GLN A 278 31.00 1.02 -35.25
N PRO A 279 29.87 1.44 -35.83
CA PRO A 279 29.62 1.37 -37.27
C PRO A 279 30.60 2.29 -38.02
N SER A 280 31.06 1.85 -39.18
CA SER A 280 32.08 2.51 -40.01
C SER A 280 31.60 2.86 -41.42
N THR A 281 30.50 2.25 -41.87
CA THR A 281 29.87 2.48 -43.18
C THR A 281 28.38 2.81 -43.04
N ASP A 282 27.82 3.49 -44.03
CA ASP A 282 26.39 3.86 -44.03
C ASP A 282 25.46 2.65 -43.88
N ALA A 283 25.85 1.48 -44.41
CA ALA A 283 25.09 0.24 -44.29
C ALA A 283 25.08 -0.32 -42.85
N GLU A 284 26.23 -0.30 -42.17
CA GLU A 284 26.31 -0.70 -40.75
C GLU A 284 25.49 0.27 -39.88
N TYR A 285 25.56 1.57 -40.16
CA TYR A 285 24.73 2.58 -39.49
C TYR A 285 23.23 2.34 -39.72
N ASP A 286 22.82 1.98 -40.93
CA ASP A 286 21.42 1.68 -41.28
C ASP A 286 20.85 0.54 -40.42
N HIS A 287 21.60 -0.55 -40.30
CA HIS A 287 21.23 -1.70 -39.47
C HIS A 287 21.12 -1.35 -37.98
N VAL A 288 22.04 -0.56 -37.44
CA VAL A 288 22.02 -0.15 -36.03
C VAL A 288 20.90 0.86 -35.76
N ALA A 289 20.69 1.84 -36.65
CA ALA A 289 19.61 2.81 -36.54
C ALA A 289 18.23 2.13 -36.60
N LYS A 290 18.06 1.11 -37.43
CA LYS A 290 16.82 0.32 -37.49
C LYS A 290 16.55 -0.45 -36.19
N LEU A 291 17.59 -1.03 -35.58
CA LEU A 291 17.46 -1.71 -34.27
C LEU A 291 17.11 -0.71 -33.16
N ILE A 292 17.78 0.44 -33.10
CA ILE A 292 17.51 1.48 -32.10
C ILE A 292 16.09 2.03 -32.27
N PHE A 293 15.62 2.22 -33.51
CA PHE A 293 14.23 2.59 -33.81
C PHE A 293 13.22 1.55 -33.32
N ASP A 294 13.47 0.25 -33.55
CA ASP A 294 12.59 -0.79 -33.05
C ASP A 294 12.56 -0.82 -31.52
N CYS A 295 13.71 -0.65 -30.86
CA CYS A 295 13.79 -0.50 -29.41
C CYS A 295 13.00 0.73 -28.94
N HIS A 296 13.14 1.87 -29.62
CA HIS A 296 12.44 3.12 -29.33
C HIS A 296 10.93 2.89 -29.39
N VAL A 297 10.41 2.45 -30.53
CA VAL A 297 8.96 2.24 -30.73
C VAL A 297 8.41 1.19 -29.78
N ALA A 298 9.18 0.14 -29.46
CA ALA A 298 8.73 -0.90 -28.55
C ALA A 298 8.55 -0.40 -27.10
N CYS A 299 9.43 0.48 -26.62
CA CYS A 299 9.47 0.91 -25.21
C CYS A 299 8.96 2.33 -24.92
N ALA A 300 8.80 3.18 -25.95
CA ALA A 300 8.30 4.54 -25.80
C ALA A 300 6.78 4.57 -25.61
N PRO A 301 6.27 5.27 -24.58
CA PRO A 301 4.88 5.72 -24.62
C PRO A 301 4.64 6.63 -25.82
N ALA A 302 3.38 6.72 -26.26
CA ALA A 302 2.96 7.61 -27.35
C ALA A 302 3.60 9.00 -27.21
N LYS A 303 4.41 9.38 -28.22
CA LYS A 303 5.42 10.46 -28.22
C LYS A 303 5.10 11.60 -27.26
N MET A 304 5.95 11.79 -26.23
CA MET A 304 5.89 13.01 -25.43
C MET A 304 6.18 14.20 -26.35
N PRO A 305 5.42 15.31 -26.27
CA PRO A 305 5.56 16.38 -27.26
C PRO A 305 6.95 17.04 -27.21
N ASN A 306 7.60 17.07 -26.06
CA ASN A 306 8.69 18.01 -25.78
C ASN A 306 10.00 17.84 -26.59
N GLY A 307 10.11 16.82 -27.45
CA GLY A 307 11.28 16.59 -28.32
C GLY A 307 12.60 16.33 -27.58
N ARG A 308 12.57 16.14 -26.25
CA ARG A 308 13.75 16.06 -25.37
C ARG A 308 13.79 14.80 -24.51
N GLY A 309 12.94 13.82 -24.81
CA GLY A 309 12.87 12.55 -24.10
C GLY A 309 11.94 11.59 -24.81
N THR A 310 12.20 10.28 -24.68
CA THR A 310 11.36 9.25 -25.31
C THR A 310 10.19 8.82 -24.43
N GLY A 311 10.10 9.32 -23.19
CA GLY A 311 9.17 8.87 -22.16
C GLY A 311 9.34 7.40 -21.72
N ALA A 312 10.30 6.69 -22.31
CA ALA A 312 10.62 5.31 -21.97
C ALA A 312 11.38 5.25 -20.65
N ASN A 313 11.35 4.09 -19.99
CA ASN A 313 12.15 3.80 -18.81
C ASN A 313 12.54 2.32 -18.82
N ASN A 314 13.37 1.88 -17.86
CA ASN A 314 13.87 0.51 -17.89
C ASN A 314 12.74 -0.52 -17.68
N LYS A 315 11.61 -0.14 -17.08
CA LYS A 315 10.43 -1.03 -16.96
C LYS A 315 9.72 -1.24 -18.29
N THR A 316 9.53 -0.19 -19.10
CA THR A 316 8.97 -0.37 -20.45
C THR A 316 9.95 -1.12 -21.35
N ALA A 317 11.26 -0.85 -21.27
CA ALA A 317 12.29 -1.59 -22.00
C ALA A 317 12.30 -3.09 -21.64
N ALA A 318 12.26 -3.44 -20.36
CA ALA A 318 12.19 -4.84 -19.92
C ALA A 318 10.93 -5.55 -20.44
N ALA A 319 9.75 -4.91 -20.33
CA ALA A 319 8.51 -5.47 -20.87
C ALA A 319 8.58 -5.67 -22.40
N SER A 320 9.23 -4.75 -23.11
CA SER A 320 9.42 -4.78 -24.56
C SER A 320 10.36 -5.91 -25.01
N LEU A 321 11.49 -6.08 -24.31
CA LEU A 321 12.43 -7.18 -24.49
C LEU A 321 11.72 -8.53 -24.38
N VAL A 322 10.82 -8.70 -23.41
CA VAL A 322 10.01 -9.93 -23.27
C VAL A 322 9.03 -10.10 -24.43
N ARG A 323 8.18 -9.09 -24.66
CA ARG A 323 7.01 -9.15 -25.55
C ARG A 323 7.37 -9.26 -27.02
N TYR A 324 8.31 -8.44 -27.48
CA TYR A 324 8.62 -8.28 -28.90
C TYR A 324 9.91 -8.99 -29.30
N PHE A 325 10.83 -9.18 -28.36
CA PHE A 325 12.18 -9.67 -28.66
C PHE A 325 12.51 -11.05 -28.05
N GLY A 326 11.63 -11.63 -27.23
CA GLY A 326 11.76 -13.01 -26.73
C GLY A 326 12.71 -13.20 -25.54
N TYR A 327 12.98 -12.14 -24.78
CA TYR A 327 13.80 -12.21 -23.58
C TYR A 327 13.04 -12.80 -22.38
N ASN A 328 13.80 -13.21 -21.38
CA ASN A 328 13.32 -13.87 -20.17
C ASN A 328 12.22 -13.05 -19.44
N PRO A 329 10.97 -13.55 -19.32
CA PRO A 329 9.93 -12.89 -18.54
C PRO A 329 10.19 -12.87 -17.03
N GLY A 330 11.23 -13.58 -16.55
CA GLY A 330 11.71 -13.53 -15.17
C GLY A 330 12.60 -12.34 -14.81
N MET A 331 12.82 -11.37 -15.71
CA MET A 331 13.56 -10.13 -15.42
C MET A 331 12.98 -9.36 -14.20
N GLN A 332 13.85 -8.73 -13.40
CA GLN A 332 13.46 -8.07 -12.16
C GLN A 332 14.01 -6.64 -12.06
N HIS A 333 13.18 -5.72 -11.57
CA HIS A 333 13.59 -4.37 -11.22
C HIS A 333 13.98 -4.30 -9.73
N ILE A 334 15.26 -4.05 -9.46
CA ILE A 334 15.81 -3.89 -8.12
C ILE A 334 16.25 -2.43 -7.89
N LYS A 335 16.31 -2.01 -6.63
CA LYS A 335 17.07 -0.81 -6.26
C LYS A 335 18.55 -1.18 -6.28
N CYS A 336 19.41 -0.33 -6.83
CA CYS A 336 20.85 -0.62 -6.82
C CYS A 336 21.41 -0.62 -5.39
N SER A 337 20.88 0.28 -4.55
CA SER A 337 21.27 0.45 -3.16
C SER A 337 20.98 -0.79 -2.30
N GLY A 338 22.04 -1.39 -1.76
CA GLY A 338 21.96 -2.61 -0.94
C GLY A 338 21.79 -3.90 -1.73
N ASN A 339 21.84 -3.85 -3.07
CA ASN A 339 21.74 -5.02 -3.96
C ASN A 339 22.93 -5.11 -4.93
N GLU A 340 24.04 -4.44 -4.64
CA GLU A 340 25.27 -4.48 -5.43
C GLU A 340 25.79 -5.91 -5.64
N ASN A 341 25.55 -6.81 -4.67
CA ASN A 341 25.87 -8.23 -4.80
C ASN A 341 25.00 -8.99 -5.82
N LEU A 342 23.72 -8.58 -6.00
CA LEU A 342 22.89 -9.14 -7.07
C LEU A 342 23.36 -8.66 -8.45
N MET A 343 23.75 -7.38 -8.55
CA MET A 343 24.34 -6.85 -9.79
C MET A 343 25.64 -7.58 -10.16
N ARG A 344 26.52 -7.87 -9.19
CA ARG A 344 27.71 -8.70 -9.42
C ARG A 344 27.36 -10.11 -9.88
N ALA A 345 26.40 -10.77 -9.23
CA ALA A 345 25.98 -12.12 -9.60
C ALA A 345 25.40 -12.22 -11.02
N GLU A 346 24.82 -11.13 -11.56
CA GLU A 346 24.45 -11.05 -12.98
C GLU A 346 25.70 -10.99 -13.88
N LEU A 347 26.64 -10.11 -13.56
CA LEU A 347 27.88 -9.89 -14.32
C LEU A 347 28.80 -11.12 -14.31
N ASP A 348 28.92 -11.79 -13.15
CA ASP A 348 29.61 -13.08 -12.98
C ASP A 348 29.00 -14.18 -13.86
N ALA A 349 27.69 -14.13 -14.05
CA ALA A 349 26.96 -15.03 -14.93
C ALA A 349 26.88 -14.51 -16.40
N GLY A 350 27.67 -13.50 -16.76
CA GLY A 350 27.77 -12.96 -18.11
C GLY A 350 26.54 -12.18 -18.58
N ARG A 351 25.73 -11.62 -17.68
CA ARG A 351 24.51 -10.88 -18.00
C ARG A 351 24.67 -9.37 -17.75
N PRO A 352 24.69 -8.53 -18.80
CA PRO A 352 24.62 -7.08 -18.64
C PRO A 352 23.32 -6.63 -17.98
N VAL A 353 23.40 -5.53 -17.24
CA VAL A 353 22.33 -4.98 -16.40
C VAL A 353 21.93 -3.60 -16.95
N LEU A 354 20.63 -3.38 -17.22
CA LEU A 354 20.15 -2.04 -17.60
C LEU A 354 19.97 -1.18 -16.34
N MET A 355 20.76 -0.14 -16.22
CA MET A 355 20.75 0.83 -15.12
C MET A 355 19.84 2.02 -15.44
N GLU A 356 19.17 2.55 -14.43
CA GLU A 356 18.37 3.77 -14.46
C GLU A 356 18.89 4.70 -13.36
N GLY A 357 19.22 5.95 -13.72
CA GLY A 357 19.51 7.03 -12.78
C GLY A 357 18.42 8.09 -12.88
N ASN A 358 17.84 8.50 -11.75
CA ASN A 358 16.81 9.53 -11.70
C ASN A 358 17.22 10.61 -10.69
N PRO A 359 17.68 11.79 -11.14
CA PRO A 359 17.78 12.95 -10.26
C PRO A 359 16.36 13.46 -9.98
N LYS A 360 15.92 13.48 -8.72
CA LYS A 360 14.55 13.92 -8.34
C LYS A 360 14.27 15.43 -8.53
N LYS A 361 15.02 16.12 -9.37
CA LYS A 361 14.66 17.45 -9.86
C LYS A 361 13.31 17.28 -10.57
N GLN A 362 12.27 17.96 -10.07
CA GLN A 362 10.91 17.77 -10.60
C GLN A 362 10.88 18.12 -12.09
N ASN A 363 10.41 17.17 -12.91
CA ASN A 363 10.27 17.22 -14.38
C ASN A 363 11.49 16.84 -15.25
N GLU A 364 12.51 16.15 -14.72
CA GLU A 364 13.56 15.53 -15.55
C GLU A 364 13.29 14.02 -15.81
N ASP A 365 13.40 13.61 -17.08
CA ASP A 365 13.24 12.20 -17.50
C ASP A 365 14.45 11.37 -17.03
N GLY A 366 14.19 10.23 -16.38
CA GLY A 366 15.24 9.34 -15.87
C GLY A 366 16.15 8.81 -16.99
N HIS A 367 17.45 8.71 -16.70
CA HIS A 367 18.46 8.31 -17.67
C HIS A 367 18.79 6.83 -17.59
N SER A 368 19.02 6.20 -18.75
CA SER A 368 19.41 4.79 -18.85
C SER A 368 20.82 4.61 -19.40
N PHE A 369 21.48 3.53 -19.01
CA PHE A 369 22.82 3.12 -19.41
C PHE A 369 23.04 1.64 -19.07
N VAL A 370 24.09 1.02 -19.59
CA VAL A 370 24.37 -0.41 -19.33
C VAL A 370 25.45 -0.54 -18.26
N CYS A 371 25.24 -1.39 -17.26
CA CYS A 371 26.29 -1.90 -16.40
C CYS A 371 26.70 -3.29 -16.87
N ASP A 372 27.97 -3.44 -17.22
CA ASP A 372 28.46 -4.61 -17.96
C ASP A 372 29.81 -5.13 -17.46
N GLY A 373 30.32 -4.65 -16.34
CA GLY A 373 31.54 -5.16 -15.72
C GLY A 373 31.70 -4.66 -14.29
N TYR A 374 32.67 -5.20 -13.55
CA TYR A 374 32.98 -4.71 -12.21
C TYR A 374 34.42 -5.04 -11.78
N ALA A 375 34.92 -4.24 -10.83
CA ALA A 375 36.18 -4.46 -10.14
C ALA A 375 35.94 -4.60 -8.62
N GLU A 376 36.99 -4.99 -7.90
CA GLU A 376 37.02 -5.01 -6.44
C GLU A 376 36.62 -3.65 -5.83
N GLU A 377 36.46 -3.58 -4.50
CA GLU A 377 36.19 -2.33 -3.76
C GLU A 377 34.90 -1.56 -4.14
N GLY A 378 34.03 -2.12 -4.97
CA GLY A 378 32.70 -1.54 -5.27
C GLY A 378 32.62 -0.71 -6.55
N TYR A 379 33.58 -0.84 -7.45
CA TYR A 379 33.52 -0.19 -8.76
C TYR A 379 32.75 -1.05 -9.77
N PHE A 380 31.82 -0.42 -10.49
CA PHE A 380 31.09 -1.03 -11.61
C PHE A 380 31.46 -0.32 -12.90
N HIS A 381 31.60 -1.08 -13.98
CA HIS A 381 31.76 -0.53 -15.32
C HIS A 381 30.41 -0.10 -15.88
N PHE A 382 30.37 1.07 -16.52
CA PHE A 382 29.20 1.60 -17.21
C PHE A 382 29.53 1.98 -18.65
N ASN A 383 28.65 1.58 -19.56
CA ASN A 383 28.56 2.09 -20.94
C ASN A 383 27.38 3.06 -21.01
N PHE A 384 27.65 4.34 -21.25
CA PHE A 384 26.64 5.40 -21.18
C PHE A 384 25.84 5.59 -22.47
N GLY A 385 26.17 4.87 -23.54
CA GLY A 385 25.49 4.99 -24.82
C GLY A 385 25.75 6.31 -25.54
N TRP A 386 26.97 6.85 -25.45
CA TRP A 386 27.37 8.15 -26.03
C TRP A 386 28.65 8.07 -26.88
N GLY A 387 28.79 7.03 -27.71
CA GLY A 387 29.98 6.91 -28.56
C GLY A 387 31.23 6.45 -27.79
N GLY A 388 31.07 5.82 -26.62
CA GLY A 388 32.17 5.51 -25.69
C GLY A 388 32.61 6.67 -24.80
N LYS A 389 32.06 7.88 -24.98
CA LYS A 389 32.42 9.06 -24.16
C LYS A 389 32.06 8.82 -22.70
N GLY A 390 33.07 8.78 -21.85
CA GLY A 390 32.90 8.61 -20.41
C GLY A 390 32.67 7.17 -19.94
N ASP A 391 32.70 6.16 -20.82
CA ASP A 391 32.61 4.75 -20.41
C ASP A 391 33.79 4.41 -19.46
N GLY A 392 33.54 3.68 -18.38
CA GLY A 392 34.54 3.44 -17.34
C GLY A 392 33.99 2.85 -16.04
N TYR A 393 34.85 2.76 -15.03
CA TYR A 393 34.57 2.15 -13.72
C TYR A 393 34.27 3.20 -12.64
N TYR A 394 33.24 2.99 -11.82
CA TYR A 394 32.72 3.99 -10.88
C TYR A 394 32.24 3.39 -9.55
N GLN A 395 32.55 4.04 -8.41
CA GLN A 395 32.15 3.60 -7.06
C GLN A 395 30.67 3.82 -6.76
N LEU A 396 29.81 2.85 -7.10
CA LEU A 396 28.39 2.90 -6.78
C LEU A 396 28.13 3.04 -5.26
N SER A 397 28.96 2.38 -4.44
CA SER A 397 28.88 2.46 -2.97
C SER A 397 29.16 3.86 -2.39
N LYS A 398 29.93 4.70 -3.10
CA LYS A 398 30.16 6.11 -2.72
C LYS A 398 29.11 7.06 -3.29
N VAL A 399 28.31 6.63 -4.26
CA VAL A 399 27.06 7.31 -4.64
C VAL A 399 25.92 6.93 -3.67
N ASN A 400 26.05 5.84 -2.91
CA ASN A 400 25.00 5.21 -2.09
C ASN A 400 24.89 5.62 -0.58
N PRO A 401 25.17 6.85 -0.10
CA PRO A 401 24.54 7.37 1.11
C PRO A 401 23.13 7.90 0.80
N LEU A 402 22.25 7.83 1.80
CA LEU A 402 20.82 8.18 1.75
C LEU A 402 20.55 9.70 1.66
N THR A 403 21.36 10.46 0.93
CA THR A 403 21.46 11.92 1.04
C THR A 403 21.40 12.69 -0.27
N SER A 404 21.73 12.09 -1.43
CA SER A 404 21.57 12.74 -2.74
C SER A 404 20.35 12.18 -3.49
N ASP A 405 19.66 13.03 -4.25
CA ASP A 405 18.45 12.60 -4.96
C ASP A 405 18.72 11.53 -6.02
N PHE A 406 19.88 11.61 -6.69
CA PHE A 406 20.35 10.61 -7.65
C PHE A 406 20.50 9.22 -7.03
N SER A 407 21.04 9.10 -5.80
CA SER A 407 21.23 7.80 -5.13
C SER A 407 19.91 7.12 -4.76
N LEU A 408 18.89 7.92 -4.43
CA LEU A 408 17.55 7.46 -4.11
C LEU A 408 16.75 7.04 -5.35
N GLY A 409 17.16 7.50 -6.54
CA GLY A 409 16.55 7.20 -7.84
C GLY A 409 17.11 5.95 -8.54
N GLN A 410 18.30 5.46 -8.15
CA GLN A 410 19.00 4.40 -8.89
C GLN A 410 18.30 3.03 -8.86
N ARG A 411 18.02 2.48 -10.05
CA ARG A 411 17.42 1.17 -10.26
C ARG A 411 18.17 0.35 -11.30
N ALA A 412 18.09 -0.96 -11.19
CA ALA A 412 18.67 -1.91 -12.14
C ALA A 412 17.59 -2.88 -12.61
N CYS A 413 17.63 -3.24 -13.90
CA CYS A 413 16.92 -4.41 -14.44
C CYS A 413 17.92 -5.56 -14.57
N ILE A 414 17.67 -6.65 -13.84
CA ILE A 414 18.50 -7.85 -13.79
C ILE A 414 17.76 -9.05 -14.41
N GLY A 415 18.49 -10.12 -14.74
CA GLY A 415 17.98 -11.32 -15.38
C GLY A 415 17.83 -11.19 -16.91
N ILE A 416 18.50 -10.20 -17.51
CA ILE A 416 18.38 -9.88 -18.94
C ILE A 416 19.15 -10.91 -19.77
N GLN A 417 18.43 -11.91 -20.27
CA GLN A 417 18.93 -12.94 -21.17
C GLN A 417 17.81 -13.42 -22.11
N PRO A 418 18.15 -14.01 -23.28
CA PRO A 418 17.19 -14.72 -24.12
C PRO A 418 16.43 -15.79 -23.34
N SER A 419 15.18 -16.04 -23.73
CA SER A 419 14.44 -17.23 -23.28
C SER A 419 15.04 -18.50 -23.91
N LEU A 420 14.88 -19.68 -23.29
CA LEU A 420 15.31 -20.96 -23.90
C LEU A 420 14.66 -21.19 -25.25
N ALA A 421 13.42 -20.74 -25.39
CA ALA A 421 12.75 -20.56 -26.67
C ALA A 421 11.65 -19.50 -26.55
N THR A 422 11.20 -19.02 -27.71
CA THR A 422 9.85 -18.49 -27.88
C THR A 422 9.13 -19.39 -28.88
N VAL A 423 7.92 -19.80 -28.53
CA VAL A 423 7.05 -20.65 -29.34
C VAL A 423 5.79 -19.85 -29.68
N GLU A 424 5.39 -19.90 -30.95
CA GLU A 424 4.13 -19.34 -31.42
C GLU A 424 3.12 -20.49 -31.57
N VAL A 425 1.99 -20.41 -30.86
CA VAL A 425 0.96 -21.47 -30.86
C VAL A 425 -0.38 -20.84 -31.23
N GLY A 426 -0.80 -21.03 -32.48
CA GLY A 426 -1.89 -20.25 -33.06
C GLY A 426 -1.51 -18.76 -33.02
N GLN A 427 -2.35 -17.96 -32.38
CA GLN A 427 -2.12 -16.53 -32.16
C GLN A 427 -1.43 -16.22 -30.81
N ALA A 428 -1.04 -17.22 -30.02
CA ALA A 428 -0.34 -17.02 -28.74
C ALA A 428 1.17 -16.96 -28.92
N PHE A 429 1.83 -16.02 -28.24
CA PHE A 429 3.30 -15.95 -28.10
C PHE A 429 3.71 -16.41 -26.70
N ILE A 430 4.60 -17.40 -26.61
CA ILE A 430 4.96 -18.04 -25.34
C ILE A 430 6.48 -18.15 -25.22
N ASN A 431 7.06 -17.52 -24.19
CA ASN A 431 8.49 -17.66 -23.86
C ASN A 431 8.67 -18.83 -22.87
N VAL A 432 9.66 -19.68 -23.11
CA VAL A 432 10.11 -20.73 -22.18
C VAL A 432 11.27 -20.17 -21.36
N THR A 433 11.05 -19.97 -20.07
CA THR A 433 12.07 -19.41 -19.17
C THR A 433 13.27 -20.35 -19.00
N PRO A 434 14.44 -19.85 -18.56
CA PRO A 434 15.58 -20.66 -18.16
C PRO A 434 15.26 -21.77 -17.15
N GLU A 435 14.24 -21.55 -16.31
CA GLU A 435 13.75 -22.50 -15.31
C GLU A 435 12.81 -23.57 -15.89
N GLY A 436 12.51 -23.53 -17.20
CA GLY A 436 11.66 -24.50 -17.87
C GLY A 436 10.15 -24.23 -17.74
N MET A 437 9.75 -22.98 -17.53
CA MET A 437 8.34 -22.60 -17.41
C MET A 437 7.87 -21.86 -18.66
N GLY A 438 6.73 -22.26 -19.22
CA GLY A 438 6.08 -21.53 -20.31
C GLY A 438 5.33 -20.31 -19.77
N VAL A 439 5.53 -19.15 -20.38
CA VAL A 439 4.87 -17.90 -20.00
C VAL A 439 4.30 -17.23 -21.24
N VAL A 440 3.01 -16.92 -21.23
CA VAL A 440 2.34 -16.19 -22.32
C VAL A 440 2.79 -14.74 -22.30
N VAL A 441 3.43 -14.29 -23.37
CA VAL A 441 4.00 -12.94 -23.50
C VAL A 441 3.26 -12.06 -24.50
N GLY A 442 2.26 -12.60 -25.20
CA GLY A 442 1.31 -11.82 -26.00
C GLY A 442 0.51 -12.67 -26.99
N GLY A 443 -0.13 -11.98 -27.93
CA GLY A 443 -0.96 -12.57 -28.98
C GLY A 443 -2.03 -11.62 -29.49
N TYR A 444 -2.90 -12.08 -30.39
CA TYR A 444 -3.91 -11.26 -31.07
C TYR A 444 -5.18 -12.08 -31.40
N GLY A 445 -6.34 -11.43 -31.51
CA GLY A 445 -7.60 -12.11 -31.83
C GLY A 445 -8.07 -13.09 -30.74
N ASP A 446 -8.55 -14.28 -31.15
CA ASP A 446 -9.02 -15.34 -30.25
C ASP A 446 -7.84 -16.25 -29.84
N VAL A 447 -7.31 -16.05 -28.64
CA VAL A 447 -6.13 -16.76 -28.14
C VAL A 447 -6.54 -17.96 -27.27
N THR A 448 -6.15 -19.16 -27.67
CA THR A 448 -6.23 -20.37 -26.82
C THR A 448 -4.84 -20.72 -26.33
N VAL A 449 -4.59 -20.55 -25.02
CA VAL A 449 -3.30 -20.87 -24.42
C VAL A 449 -3.19 -22.39 -24.24
N PRO A 450 -2.15 -23.05 -24.76
CA PRO A 450 -1.94 -24.48 -24.57
C PRO A 450 -1.44 -24.76 -23.15
N ALA A 451 -1.75 -25.95 -22.60
CA ALA A 451 -1.25 -26.34 -21.29
C ALA A 451 0.29 -26.55 -21.29
N THR A 452 0.86 -27.04 -22.39
CA THR A 452 2.31 -27.20 -22.55
C THR A 452 2.78 -26.61 -23.87
N VAL A 453 4.07 -26.26 -23.93
CA VAL A 453 4.77 -25.99 -25.18
C VAL A 453 5.93 -26.98 -25.35
N GLU A 454 6.09 -27.50 -26.56
CA GLU A 454 7.17 -28.43 -26.90
C GLU A 454 8.33 -27.69 -27.53
N LYS A 455 9.56 -27.95 -27.06
CA LYS A 455 10.79 -27.45 -27.67
C LYS A 455 11.92 -28.46 -27.48
N ASP A 456 12.58 -28.81 -28.58
CA ASP A 456 13.74 -29.70 -28.64
C ASP A 456 13.52 -31.06 -27.93
N GLY A 457 12.32 -31.62 -28.11
CA GLY A 457 11.91 -32.90 -27.52
C GLY A 457 11.54 -32.84 -26.03
N LYS A 458 11.43 -31.63 -25.45
CA LYS A 458 11.01 -31.40 -24.06
C LYS A 458 9.70 -30.62 -24.00
N SER A 459 8.84 -31.02 -23.07
CA SER A 459 7.57 -30.38 -22.76
C SER A 459 7.71 -29.42 -21.58
N TYR A 460 7.21 -28.20 -21.72
CA TYR A 460 7.29 -27.15 -20.70
C TYR A 460 5.87 -26.67 -20.33
N PRO A 461 5.46 -26.70 -19.04
CA PRO A 461 4.12 -26.29 -18.62
C PRO A 461 3.94 -24.77 -18.71
N VAL A 462 2.84 -24.32 -19.30
CA VAL A 462 2.48 -22.89 -19.39
C VAL A 462 1.74 -22.44 -18.14
N THR A 463 2.41 -21.71 -17.25
CA THR A 463 1.88 -21.43 -15.90
C THR A 463 1.52 -19.98 -15.62
N LYS A 464 1.80 -19.05 -16.55
CA LYS A 464 1.64 -17.62 -16.31
C LYS A 464 1.28 -16.85 -17.57
N VAL A 465 0.41 -15.84 -17.42
CA VAL A 465 0.31 -14.72 -18.37
C VAL A 465 1.19 -13.60 -17.85
N ASN A 466 2.16 -13.14 -18.66
CA ASN A 466 3.13 -12.14 -18.21
C ASN A 466 2.49 -10.78 -17.93
N GLY A 467 3.20 -9.94 -17.16
CA GLY A 467 2.89 -8.52 -17.12
C GLY A 467 2.96 -7.90 -18.51
N TYR A 468 2.02 -7.02 -18.84
CA TYR A 468 1.88 -6.38 -20.15
C TYR A 468 1.84 -7.34 -21.37
N ALA A 469 1.48 -8.61 -21.19
CA ALA A 469 1.48 -9.60 -22.29
C ALA A 469 0.59 -9.14 -23.47
N PHE A 470 -0.65 -8.75 -23.19
CA PHE A 470 -1.56 -8.19 -24.18
C PHE A 470 -1.68 -6.67 -24.01
N GLY A 471 -1.73 -6.18 -22.77
CA GLY A 471 -1.98 -4.77 -22.41
C GLY A 471 -1.13 -3.72 -23.14
N VAL A 472 -1.70 -2.55 -23.43
CA VAL A 472 -1.00 -1.50 -24.20
C VAL A 472 0.16 -0.90 -23.38
N LEU A 473 1.38 -1.08 -23.86
CA LEU A 473 2.55 -0.38 -23.32
C LEU A 473 2.43 1.11 -23.62
N GLY A 474 2.47 1.95 -22.57
CA GLY A 474 2.76 3.37 -22.72
C GLY A 474 1.67 4.27 -23.32
N SER A 475 0.38 4.09 -22.99
CA SER A 475 -0.63 5.11 -23.34
C SER A 475 -1.52 5.55 -22.16
N PRO A 476 -1.54 6.86 -21.85
CA PRO A 476 -2.65 7.51 -21.16
C PRO A 476 -3.74 8.02 -22.11
N PHE A 477 -3.50 8.02 -23.44
CA PHE A 477 -4.31 8.78 -24.41
C PHE A 477 -4.73 8.00 -25.65
N ASN A 478 -6.04 8.13 -25.93
CA ASN A 478 -6.74 7.83 -27.17
C ASN A 478 -7.14 6.37 -27.47
N THR A 479 -8.16 5.89 -26.74
CA THR A 479 -8.89 4.64 -27.04
C THR A 479 -10.01 4.82 -28.09
N SER A 480 -9.96 5.83 -28.97
CA SER A 480 -11.10 6.17 -29.85
C SER A 480 -11.09 5.50 -31.24
N PHE A 481 -9.95 4.99 -31.71
CA PHE A 481 -9.84 4.45 -33.06
C PHE A 481 -10.47 3.05 -33.20
N GLU A 482 -11.37 2.90 -34.19
CA GLU A 482 -12.08 1.64 -34.44
C GLU A 482 -11.24 0.63 -35.25
N GLU A 483 -10.39 1.09 -36.18
CA GLU A 483 -9.63 0.21 -37.07
C GLU A 483 -8.63 -0.70 -36.32
N GLY A 484 -8.00 -0.19 -35.27
CA GLY A 484 -7.11 -0.99 -34.43
C GLY A 484 -7.80 -2.17 -33.74
N ARG A 485 -9.13 -2.11 -33.52
CA ARG A 485 -9.86 -3.13 -32.72
C ARG A 485 -9.74 -4.56 -33.26
N LYS A 486 -9.50 -4.72 -34.57
CA LYS A 486 -9.34 -6.05 -35.21
C LYS A 486 -8.05 -6.77 -34.82
N GLU A 487 -7.09 -6.06 -34.21
CA GLU A 487 -5.76 -6.60 -33.91
C GLU A 487 -5.53 -6.85 -32.40
N TYR A 488 -6.51 -6.51 -31.55
CA TYR A 488 -6.48 -6.78 -30.11
C TYR A 488 -6.98 -8.19 -29.77
N LEU A 489 -6.76 -8.62 -28.53
CA LEU A 489 -7.35 -9.83 -27.95
C LEU A 489 -8.88 -9.71 -27.89
N THR A 490 -9.59 -10.53 -28.66
CA THR A 490 -11.07 -10.62 -28.69
C THR A 490 -11.61 -11.70 -27.75
N ARG A 491 -10.83 -12.75 -27.50
CA ARG A 491 -11.12 -13.83 -26.54
C ARG A 491 -9.82 -14.39 -25.99
N ILE A 492 -9.81 -14.82 -24.73
CA ILE A 492 -8.76 -15.69 -24.19
C ILE A 492 -9.32 -16.92 -23.49
N THR A 493 -8.71 -18.07 -23.78
CA THR A 493 -8.93 -19.33 -23.08
C THR A 493 -7.65 -19.71 -22.34
N LEU A 494 -7.74 -19.90 -21.02
CA LEU A 494 -6.61 -20.24 -20.15
C LEU A 494 -6.73 -21.70 -19.66
N PRO A 495 -5.64 -22.49 -19.66
CA PRO A 495 -5.63 -23.86 -19.15
C PRO A 495 -5.43 -23.92 -17.62
N GLU A 496 -5.81 -25.07 -17.02
CA GLU A 496 -5.79 -25.35 -15.57
C GLU A 496 -4.39 -25.45 -14.92
N ASN A 497 -3.34 -25.06 -15.62
CA ASN A 497 -2.00 -24.89 -15.05
C ASN A 497 -1.54 -23.43 -15.00
N VAL A 498 -2.29 -22.48 -15.57
CA VAL A 498 -2.03 -21.05 -15.38
C VAL A 498 -2.43 -20.65 -13.97
N THR A 499 -1.46 -20.18 -13.18
CA THR A 499 -1.64 -19.80 -11.77
C THR A 499 -1.52 -18.30 -11.52
N GLU A 500 -0.88 -17.55 -12.42
CA GLU A 500 -0.68 -16.09 -12.29
C GLU A 500 -1.04 -15.33 -13.57
N ILE A 501 -1.74 -14.21 -13.40
CA ILE A 501 -1.93 -13.17 -14.41
C ILE A 501 -1.11 -11.95 -13.97
N GLY A 502 -0.17 -11.49 -14.79
CA GLY A 502 0.73 -10.39 -14.45
C GLY A 502 0.08 -9.00 -14.39
N GLU A 503 0.84 -8.00 -13.93
CA GLU A 503 0.37 -6.61 -13.92
C GLU A 503 0.08 -6.10 -15.33
N TYR A 504 -1.01 -5.34 -15.49
CA TYR A 504 -1.46 -4.80 -16.79
C TYR A 504 -1.62 -5.85 -17.92
N ALA A 505 -1.66 -7.16 -17.62
CA ALA A 505 -1.64 -8.24 -18.62
C ALA A 505 -2.70 -8.08 -19.73
N PHE A 506 -3.89 -7.59 -19.38
CA PHE A 506 -5.04 -7.35 -20.26
C PHE A 506 -5.45 -5.87 -20.31
N GLN A 507 -4.56 -4.93 -19.99
CA GLN A 507 -4.89 -3.50 -19.97
C GLN A 507 -5.51 -3.00 -21.30
N SER A 508 -6.58 -2.21 -21.23
CA SER A 508 -7.23 -1.53 -22.37
C SER A 508 -7.79 -2.46 -23.45
N HIS A 509 -8.29 -3.65 -23.07
CA HIS A 509 -8.85 -4.63 -24.00
C HIS A 509 -10.37 -4.57 -24.18
N TYR A 510 -10.85 -5.13 -25.30
CA TYR A 510 -12.25 -5.07 -25.74
C TYR A 510 -13.01 -6.40 -25.64
N PHE A 511 -12.41 -7.46 -25.09
CA PHE A 511 -13.14 -8.71 -24.84
C PHE A 511 -14.24 -8.49 -23.79
N THR A 512 -15.39 -9.16 -23.98
CA THR A 512 -16.58 -9.00 -23.13
C THR A 512 -16.62 -9.99 -21.96
N GLU A 513 -15.95 -11.13 -22.10
CA GLU A 513 -15.89 -12.17 -21.08
C GLU A 513 -14.47 -12.71 -20.87
N VAL A 514 -14.19 -13.15 -19.63
CA VAL A 514 -12.98 -13.92 -19.28
C VAL A 514 -13.37 -15.12 -18.42
N ASN A 515 -12.80 -16.29 -18.72
CA ASN A 515 -12.99 -17.51 -17.95
C ASN A 515 -11.69 -17.82 -17.20
N LEU A 516 -11.72 -17.77 -15.88
CA LEU A 516 -10.58 -18.02 -15.00
C LEU A 516 -10.58 -19.51 -14.57
N PRO A 517 -9.48 -20.25 -14.79
CA PRO A 517 -9.35 -21.63 -14.34
C PRO A 517 -9.28 -21.75 -12.81
N ALA A 518 -9.55 -22.93 -12.27
CA ALA A 518 -9.48 -23.20 -10.82
C ALA A 518 -8.07 -23.03 -10.24
N SER A 519 -7.06 -23.03 -11.10
CA SER A 519 -5.64 -22.86 -10.78
C SER A 519 -5.17 -21.43 -10.48
N ILE A 520 -5.94 -20.38 -10.83
CA ILE A 520 -5.51 -18.99 -10.59
C ILE A 520 -5.32 -18.74 -9.08
N ARG A 521 -4.16 -18.21 -8.70
CA ARG A 521 -3.80 -17.82 -7.33
C ARG A 521 -3.48 -16.34 -7.20
N LYS A 522 -3.14 -15.66 -8.30
CA LYS A 522 -2.70 -14.26 -8.26
C LYS A 522 -3.06 -13.50 -9.53
N ILE A 523 -3.56 -12.28 -9.34
CA ILE A 523 -3.83 -11.33 -10.42
C ILE A 523 -3.14 -10.01 -10.09
N GLY A 524 -2.21 -9.61 -10.95
CA GLY A 524 -1.34 -8.45 -10.78
C GLY A 524 -2.07 -7.11 -10.84
N ALA A 525 -1.41 -6.08 -10.31
CA ALA A 525 -1.93 -4.72 -10.31
C ALA A 525 -2.37 -4.28 -11.71
N ASN A 526 -3.55 -3.66 -11.79
CA ASN A 526 -4.11 -3.13 -13.04
C ASN A 526 -4.26 -4.15 -14.19
N ALA A 527 -4.24 -5.47 -13.91
CA ALA A 527 -4.31 -6.52 -14.94
C ALA A 527 -5.45 -6.32 -15.95
N PHE A 528 -6.62 -5.84 -15.50
CA PHE A 528 -7.80 -5.60 -16.33
C PHE A 528 -8.14 -4.09 -16.49
N TYR A 529 -7.22 -3.19 -16.10
CA TYR A 529 -7.45 -1.74 -16.17
C TYR A 529 -7.82 -1.29 -17.59
N GLN A 530 -8.80 -0.40 -17.72
CA GLN A 530 -9.35 0.10 -19.00
C GLN A 530 -10.00 -0.96 -19.92
N SER A 531 -10.27 -2.18 -19.44
CA SER A 531 -10.99 -3.21 -20.20
C SER A 531 -12.49 -2.92 -20.27
N ARG A 532 -12.87 -1.80 -20.90
CA ARG A 532 -14.21 -1.20 -20.82
C ARG A 532 -15.36 -2.11 -21.26
N SER A 533 -15.09 -3.09 -22.12
CA SER A 533 -16.09 -4.04 -22.60
C SER A 533 -16.32 -5.23 -21.68
N LEU A 534 -15.41 -5.50 -20.74
CA LEU A 534 -15.47 -6.66 -19.84
C LEU A 534 -16.66 -6.53 -18.88
N ASN A 535 -17.66 -7.39 -19.08
CA ASN A 535 -18.89 -7.41 -18.30
C ASN A 535 -19.19 -8.78 -17.68
N LYS A 536 -18.45 -9.83 -18.04
CA LYS A 536 -18.63 -11.20 -17.53
C LYS A 536 -17.30 -11.83 -17.11
N VAL A 537 -17.23 -12.27 -15.86
CA VAL A 537 -16.09 -13.02 -15.31
C VAL A 537 -16.61 -14.37 -14.85
N SER A 538 -16.08 -15.47 -15.38
CA SER A 538 -16.47 -16.83 -14.96
C SER A 538 -15.36 -17.51 -14.17
N ILE A 539 -15.71 -18.30 -13.16
CA ILE A 539 -14.79 -19.13 -12.37
C ILE A 539 -15.49 -20.40 -11.84
N PRO A 540 -14.81 -21.56 -11.71
CA PRO A 540 -15.52 -22.82 -11.41
C PRO A 540 -16.11 -22.94 -9.99
N SER A 541 -15.52 -22.35 -8.95
CA SER A 541 -16.07 -22.42 -7.57
C SER A 541 -15.81 -21.16 -6.73
N VAL A 542 -16.54 -21.04 -5.60
CA VAL A 542 -16.32 -19.98 -4.61
C VAL A 542 -14.92 -20.08 -4.01
N GLU A 543 -14.41 -21.30 -3.77
CA GLU A 543 -13.07 -21.51 -3.22
C GLU A 543 -12.00 -21.06 -4.21
N ALA A 544 -12.19 -21.35 -5.51
CA ALA A 544 -11.29 -20.87 -6.56
C ALA A 544 -11.21 -19.33 -6.57
N TRP A 545 -12.34 -18.63 -6.42
CA TRP A 545 -12.38 -17.17 -6.36
C TRP A 545 -11.70 -16.59 -5.11
N LEU A 546 -11.95 -17.19 -3.95
CA LEU A 546 -11.40 -16.73 -2.67
C LEU A 546 -9.92 -17.02 -2.49
N ASN A 547 -9.37 -17.97 -3.26
CA ASN A 547 -7.93 -18.27 -3.32
C ASN A 547 -7.13 -17.33 -4.25
N ILE A 548 -7.75 -16.28 -4.84
CA ILE A 548 -7.05 -15.30 -5.67
C ILE A 548 -6.51 -14.13 -4.83
N GLU A 549 -5.19 -13.95 -4.83
CA GLU A 549 -4.55 -12.70 -4.43
C GLU A 549 -4.72 -11.64 -5.53
N PHE A 550 -5.63 -10.69 -5.31
CA PHE A 550 -5.75 -9.49 -6.14
C PHE A 550 -4.75 -8.44 -5.66
N VAL A 551 -3.65 -8.25 -6.40
CA VAL A 551 -2.57 -7.33 -6.01
C VAL A 551 -3.03 -5.88 -6.17
N PRO A 552 -3.11 -5.06 -5.10
CA PRO A 552 -3.52 -3.66 -5.22
C PRO A 552 -2.40 -2.79 -5.81
N LYS A 553 -2.75 -1.75 -6.56
CA LYS A 553 -1.80 -0.70 -6.95
C LYS A 553 -1.72 0.35 -5.84
N LYS A 554 -0.56 0.43 -5.17
CA LYS A 554 -0.27 1.51 -4.21
C LYS A 554 0.05 2.80 -4.97
N LEU A 555 -0.65 3.88 -4.66
CA LEU A 555 -0.28 5.23 -5.09
C LEU A 555 0.62 5.90 -4.03
N GLU A 556 1.44 6.86 -4.46
CA GLU A 556 2.29 7.66 -3.55
C GLU A 556 1.48 8.46 -2.53
N SER A 557 0.23 8.80 -2.86
CA SER A 557 -0.75 9.43 -1.95
C SER A 557 -1.31 8.48 -0.87
N GLY A 558 -0.84 7.24 -0.79
CA GLY A 558 -1.29 6.23 0.18
C GLY A 558 -2.67 5.62 -0.12
N PHE A 559 -3.34 6.06 -1.18
CA PHE A 559 -4.56 5.43 -1.67
C PHE A 559 -4.22 4.18 -2.49
N GLU A 560 -4.90 3.07 -2.20
CA GLU A 560 -4.79 1.84 -2.99
C GLU A 560 -5.86 1.83 -4.09
N GLN A 561 -5.46 1.60 -5.34
CA GLN A 561 -6.36 1.35 -6.46
C GLN A 561 -6.54 -0.16 -6.64
N TYR A 562 -7.79 -0.62 -6.61
CA TYR A 562 -8.18 -2.03 -6.61
C TYR A 562 -8.42 -2.62 -8.02
N MET A 563 -7.74 -2.06 -9.02
CA MET A 563 -7.93 -2.32 -10.46
C MET A 563 -7.38 -3.67 -10.96
N SER A 564 -7.02 -4.58 -10.05
CA SER A 564 -6.65 -5.98 -10.34
C SER A 564 -7.85 -6.92 -10.33
N ASN A 565 -8.96 -6.60 -9.65
CA ASN A 565 -10.15 -7.44 -9.65
C ASN A 565 -10.93 -7.26 -10.98
N PRO A 566 -11.12 -8.31 -11.81
CA PRO A 566 -11.75 -8.20 -13.12
C PRO A 566 -13.25 -7.84 -13.08
N ILE A 567 -13.93 -7.90 -11.92
CA ILE A 567 -15.31 -7.40 -11.80
C ILE A 567 -15.37 -5.86 -11.68
N TRP A 568 -14.21 -5.21 -11.47
CA TRP A 568 -14.08 -3.76 -11.44
C TRP A 568 -13.84 -3.23 -12.87
N ASN A 569 -14.93 -2.86 -13.56
CA ASN A 569 -14.80 -2.12 -14.82
C ASN A 569 -14.37 -0.66 -14.55
N THR A 570 -13.58 -0.11 -15.47
CA THR A 570 -13.14 1.28 -15.48
C THR A 570 -14.28 2.28 -15.56
N ASP A 571 -13.94 3.55 -15.30
CA ASP A 571 -14.86 4.66 -15.03
C ASP A 571 -15.64 4.51 -13.70
N ASN A 572 -15.15 3.65 -12.78
CA ASN A 572 -15.74 3.33 -11.45
C ASN A 572 -17.17 2.79 -11.52
N LYS A 573 -17.53 2.18 -12.64
CA LYS A 573 -18.81 1.52 -12.87
C LYS A 573 -18.67 0.05 -12.49
N TYR A 574 -19.25 -0.33 -11.36
CA TYR A 574 -19.23 -1.69 -10.83
C TYR A 574 -20.18 -2.63 -11.59
N GLU A 575 -19.97 -2.74 -12.90
CA GLU A 575 -20.87 -3.39 -13.86
C GLU A 575 -20.44 -4.82 -14.22
N GLY A 576 -19.24 -5.26 -13.82
CA GLY A 576 -18.76 -6.62 -14.06
C GLY A 576 -19.57 -7.65 -13.28
N ARG A 577 -20.14 -8.63 -13.99
CA ARG A 577 -20.90 -9.75 -13.43
C ARG A 577 -20.01 -10.96 -13.20
N LEU A 578 -19.99 -11.45 -11.96
CA LEU A 578 -19.29 -12.67 -11.58
C LEU A 578 -20.20 -13.89 -11.77
N TYR A 579 -19.70 -14.92 -12.44
CA TYR A 579 -20.35 -16.21 -12.62
C TYR A 579 -19.52 -17.29 -11.92
N ILE A 580 -20.10 -17.94 -10.90
CA ILE A 580 -19.46 -19.02 -10.16
C ILE A 580 -20.18 -20.32 -10.49
N GLY A 581 -19.43 -21.35 -10.93
CA GLY A 581 -20.00 -22.64 -11.33
C GLY A 581 -21.07 -22.53 -12.43
N GLY A 582 -20.93 -21.54 -13.32
CA GLY A 582 -21.87 -21.26 -14.40
C GLY A 582 -23.13 -20.45 -14.03
N LYS A 583 -23.26 -19.97 -12.79
CA LYS A 583 -24.40 -19.15 -12.33
C LYS A 583 -23.94 -17.76 -11.89
N GLU A 584 -24.73 -16.72 -12.16
CA GLU A 584 -24.43 -15.36 -11.67
C GLU A 584 -24.45 -15.33 -10.13
N ALA A 585 -23.46 -14.71 -9.52
CA ALA A 585 -23.20 -14.76 -8.09
C ALA A 585 -24.06 -13.75 -7.30
N THR A 586 -25.39 -13.94 -7.29
CA THR A 586 -26.31 -13.07 -6.54
C THR A 586 -26.34 -13.35 -5.05
N ASP A 587 -26.07 -14.58 -4.64
CA ASP A 587 -26.08 -15.05 -3.26
C ASP A 587 -24.94 -16.07 -3.09
N ILE A 588 -24.06 -15.86 -2.11
CA ILE A 588 -22.84 -16.65 -1.95
C ILE A 588 -22.79 -17.30 -0.57
N VAL A 589 -22.57 -18.62 -0.56
CA VAL A 589 -22.14 -19.36 0.64
C VAL A 589 -20.63 -19.51 0.60
N ILE A 590 -19.97 -19.06 1.65
CA ILE A 590 -18.53 -19.19 1.86
C ILE A 590 -18.30 -20.42 2.76
N PRO A 591 -17.78 -21.53 2.22
CA PRO A 591 -17.78 -22.81 2.92
C PRO A 591 -16.74 -22.87 4.05
N ALA A 592 -16.98 -23.75 5.03
CA ALA A 592 -16.17 -23.89 6.24
C ALA A 592 -14.68 -24.22 6.00
N CYS A 593 -14.33 -24.73 4.82
CA CYS A 593 -12.95 -24.97 4.40
C CYS A 593 -12.17 -23.68 4.12
N VAL A 594 -12.83 -22.57 3.78
CA VAL A 594 -12.20 -21.28 3.48
C VAL A 594 -11.85 -20.57 4.78
N LYS A 595 -10.55 -20.46 5.08
CA LYS A 595 -10.06 -19.81 6.30
C LYS A 595 -9.98 -18.29 6.22
N GLU A 596 -9.70 -17.77 5.04
CA GLU A 596 -9.58 -16.34 4.78
C GLU A 596 -10.34 -15.96 3.51
N ILE A 597 -11.12 -14.88 3.60
CA ILE A 597 -11.67 -14.19 2.43
C ILE A 597 -10.62 -13.16 2.01
N GLY A 598 -10.05 -13.31 0.81
CA GLY A 598 -9.00 -12.43 0.29
C GLY A 598 -9.38 -10.94 0.29
N ALA A 599 -8.37 -10.08 0.32
CA ALA A 599 -8.58 -8.64 0.15
C ALA A 599 -9.27 -8.36 -1.19
N ILE A 600 -10.17 -7.37 -1.20
CA ILE A 600 -10.95 -6.89 -2.35
C ILE A 600 -11.74 -7.94 -3.17
N ALA A 601 -11.90 -9.18 -2.67
CA ALA A 601 -12.50 -10.29 -3.42
C ALA A 601 -13.87 -9.98 -4.06
N PHE A 602 -14.74 -9.24 -3.36
CA PHE A 602 -16.04 -8.78 -3.88
C PHE A 602 -16.18 -7.25 -3.83
N CYS A 603 -15.07 -6.51 -3.79
CA CYS A 603 -15.09 -5.06 -3.60
C CYS A 603 -15.95 -4.38 -4.67
N GLY A 604 -17.00 -3.68 -4.23
CA GLY A 604 -17.92 -2.92 -5.03
C GLY A 604 -18.92 -3.74 -5.85
N TYR A 605 -18.96 -5.06 -5.74
CA TYR A 605 -19.84 -5.91 -6.55
C TYR A 605 -21.33 -5.66 -6.21
N GLN A 606 -22.04 -4.91 -7.08
CA GLN A 606 -23.40 -4.42 -6.79
C GLN A 606 -24.51 -5.46 -6.93
N PHE A 607 -24.22 -6.63 -7.48
CA PHE A 607 -25.21 -7.67 -7.79
C PHE A 607 -25.39 -8.70 -6.65
N LEU A 608 -24.57 -8.62 -5.61
CA LEU A 608 -24.56 -9.54 -4.47
C LEU A 608 -25.56 -9.09 -3.38
N ASN A 609 -26.64 -9.85 -3.23
CA ASN A 609 -27.73 -9.60 -2.28
C ASN A 609 -27.38 -10.07 -0.87
N SER A 610 -26.80 -11.27 -0.76
CA SER A 610 -26.50 -11.92 0.52
C SER A 610 -25.16 -12.68 0.49
N VAL A 611 -24.54 -12.79 1.67
CA VAL A 611 -23.34 -13.60 1.91
C VAL A 611 -23.56 -14.39 3.19
N THR A 612 -23.49 -15.71 3.10
CA THR A 612 -23.46 -16.61 4.25
C THR A 612 -22.02 -17.07 4.47
N MET A 613 -21.52 -16.94 5.70
CA MET A 613 -20.20 -17.45 6.08
C MET A 613 -20.39 -18.63 7.03
N GLU A 614 -19.90 -19.81 6.64
CA GLU A 614 -19.97 -20.99 7.50
C GLU A 614 -18.98 -20.94 8.67
N GLU A 615 -19.27 -21.70 9.73
CA GLU A 615 -18.37 -21.89 10.86
C GLU A 615 -17.08 -22.59 10.40
N GLY A 616 -15.97 -21.84 10.40
CA GLY A 616 -14.72 -22.27 9.81
C GLY A 616 -13.89 -21.09 9.28
N VAL A 617 -14.55 -20.02 8.82
CA VAL A 617 -13.93 -18.76 8.39
C VAL A 617 -13.31 -18.03 9.59
N GLU A 618 -12.03 -17.66 9.48
CA GLU A 618 -11.27 -17.04 10.59
C GLU A 618 -10.89 -15.58 10.29
N LYS A 619 -10.86 -15.15 9.02
CA LYS A 619 -10.45 -13.80 8.62
C LYS A 619 -11.21 -13.27 7.39
N VAL A 620 -11.56 -11.98 7.44
CA VAL A 620 -12.02 -11.20 6.27
C VAL A 620 -10.94 -10.18 5.89
N GLY A 621 -10.50 -10.19 4.63
CA GLY A 621 -9.47 -9.30 4.10
C GLY A 621 -9.88 -7.82 4.04
N ALA A 622 -8.90 -6.95 3.74
CA ALA A 622 -9.16 -5.52 3.57
C ALA A 622 -10.07 -5.27 2.35
N SER A 623 -11.06 -4.40 2.51
CA SER A 623 -12.05 -4.03 1.49
C SER A 623 -12.76 -5.21 0.80
N ALA A 624 -12.76 -6.41 1.40
CA ALA A 624 -13.26 -7.64 0.78
C ALA A 624 -14.71 -7.53 0.28
N PHE A 625 -15.56 -6.78 0.98
CA PHE A 625 -16.93 -6.46 0.55
C PHE A 625 -17.20 -4.94 0.51
N GLU A 626 -16.18 -4.07 0.50
CA GLU A 626 -16.36 -2.61 0.50
C GLU A 626 -17.36 -2.19 -0.59
N ARG A 627 -18.38 -1.39 -0.24
CA ARG A 627 -19.45 -0.91 -1.15
C ARG A 627 -20.36 -1.99 -1.77
N VAL A 628 -20.42 -3.21 -1.24
CA VAL A 628 -21.44 -4.21 -1.63
C VAL A 628 -22.78 -3.89 -0.97
N PRO A 629 -23.95 -3.99 -1.64
CA PRO A 629 -25.25 -3.59 -1.08
C PRO A 629 -25.87 -4.58 -0.06
N LEU A 630 -25.04 -5.26 0.76
CA LEU A 630 -25.49 -6.20 1.79
C LEU A 630 -26.46 -5.52 2.78
N LYS A 631 -27.59 -6.20 3.05
CA LYS A 631 -28.63 -5.77 4.02
C LYS A 631 -28.43 -6.40 5.40
N GLU A 632 -27.91 -7.62 5.43
CA GLU A 632 -27.69 -8.43 6.63
C GLU A 632 -26.26 -9.00 6.61
N LEU A 633 -25.70 -9.25 7.80
CA LEU A 633 -24.34 -9.79 7.96
C LEU A 633 -24.28 -10.69 9.18
N HIS A 634 -24.12 -11.98 8.96
CA HIS A 634 -23.86 -12.96 10.01
C HIS A 634 -22.36 -13.25 10.08
N LEU A 635 -21.72 -12.88 11.18
CA LEU A 635 -20.32 -13.17 11.45
C LEU A 635 -20.20 -14.53 12.18
N PRO A 636 -19.43 -15.50 11.66
CA PRO A 636 -19.33 -16.82 12.26
C PRO A 636 -18.54 -16.78 13.59
N SER A 637 -18.84 -17.70 14.50
CA SER A 637 -18.23 -17.79 15.82
C SER A 637 -16.70 -18.03 15.78
N THR A 638 -16.21 -18.62 14.68
CA THR A 638 -14.78 -18.82 14.40
C THR A 638 -14.02 -17.54 14.04
N LEU A 639 -14.71 -16.45 13.65
CA LEU A 639 -14.08 -15.27 13.09
C LEU A 639 -13.16 -14.57 14.11
N ARG A 640 -11.90 -14.32 13.71
CA ARG A 640 -10.86 -13.68 14.54
C ARG A 640 -10.53 -12.27 14.10
N GLU A 641 -10.72 -11.97 12.82
CA GLU A 641 -10.20 -10.76 12.17
C GLU A 641 -11.10 -10.24 11.04
N ILE A 642 -11.30 -8.92 11.02
CA ILE A 642 -11.91 -8.15 9.94
C ILE A 642 -10.91 -7.07 9.50
N GLY A 643 -10.59 -7.06 8.20
CA GLY A 643 -9.66 -6.11 7.59
C GLY A 643 -10.16 -4.67 7.54
N ASN A 644 -9.28 -3.74 7.15
CA ASN A 644 -9.66 -2.33 6.97
C ASN A 644 -10.75 -2.23 5.90
N LYS A 645 -11.78 -1.41 6.12
CA LYS A 645 -12.93 -1.19 5.23
C LYS A 645 -13.69 -2.45 4.75
N ALA A 646 -13.46 -3.62 5.36
CA ALA A 646 -13.98 -4.89 4.84
C ALA A 646 -15.50 -4.90 4.62
N PHE A 647 -16.26 -4.20 5.48
CA PHE A 647 -17.69 -3.95 5.32
C PHE A 647 -18.03 -2.44 5.37
N TYR A 648 -17.27 -1.62 4.64
CA TYR A 648 -17.47 -0.17 4.55
C TYR A 648 -18.60 0.20 3.56
N ASN A 649 -19.53 1.05 4.02
CA ASN A 649 -20.60 1.67 3.23
C ASN A 649 -21.62 0.69 2.59
N HIS A 650 -22.34 -0.08 3.42
CA HIS A 650 -23.45 -0.98 3.04
C HIS A 650 -24.79 -0.51 3.64
N GLN A 651 -25.81 -1.38 3.61
CA GLN A 651 -27.15 -1.15 4.16
C GLN A 651 -27.39 -1.89 5.49
N LEU A 652 -26.35 -2.45 6.13
CA LEU A 652 -26.45 -3.24 7.37
C LEU A 652 -27.16 -2.49 8.49
N SER A 653 -28.15 -3.13 9.11
CA SER A 653 -29.00 -2.57 10.18
C SER A 653 -28.54 -2.96 11.60
N THR A 654 -27.97 -4.14 11.77
CA THR A 654 -27.38 -4.63 13.02
C THR A 654 -26.12 -5.43 12.71
N VAL A 655 -25.18 -5.51 13.66
CA VAL A 655 -24.01 -6.39 13.59
C VAL A 655 -23.72 -6.98 14.96
N ALA A 656 -23.65 -8.30 15.04
CA ALA A 656 -23.23 -9.04 16.24
C ALA A 656 -21.74 -9.38 16.15
N ILE A 657 -20.97 -8.94 17.14
CA ILE A 657 -19.51 -9.15 17.27
C ILE A 657 -19.29 -10.46 18.07
N PRO A 658 -18.80 -11.55 17.44
CA PRO A 658 -18.71 -12.87 18.08
C PRO A 658 -17.56 -12.96 19.08
N LYS A 659 -17.66 -13.90 20.03
CA LYS A 659 -16.69 -14.16 21.12
C LYS A 659 -15.21 -14.14 20.70
N ARG A 660 -14.87 -14.72 19.55
CA ARG A 660 -13.49 -14.90 19.08
C ARG A 660 -12.92 -13.74 18.27
N LEU A 661 -13.72 -12.72 17.92
CA LEU A 661 -13.27 -11.60 17.09
C LEU A 661 -12.32 -10.71 17.89
N THR A 662 -11.04 -10.70 17.49
CA THR A 662 -9.96 -9.97 18.19
C THR A 662 -9.44 -8.74 17.45
N ARG A 663 -9.69 -8.61 16.15
CA ARG A 663 -9.26 -7.47 15.34
C ARG A 663 -10.36 -6.98 14.40
N ILE A 664 -10.78 -5.74 14.58
CA ILE A 664 -11.60 -4.96 13.66
C ILE A 664 -10.71 -3.84 13.10
N GLY A 665 -10.49 -3.88 11.78
CA GLY A 665 -9.69 -2.92 11.03
C GLY A 665 -10.27 -1.51 11.01
N ARG A 666 -9.49 -0.57 10.46
CA ARG A 666 -9.90 0.82 10.29
C ARG A 666 -11.13 0.90 9.37
N ASP A 667 -12.14 1.69 9.74
CA ASP A 667 -13.39 1.94 9.00
C ASP A 667 -14.21 0.67 8.65
N ALA A 668 -13.87 -0.49 9.22
CA ALA A 668 -14.33 -1.80 8.73
C ALA A 668 -15.84 -2.03 8.77
N LEU A 669 -16.56 -1.27 9.61
CA LEU A 669 -18.02 -1.32 9.79
C LEU A 669 -18.65 0.08 9.62
N SER A 670 -17.90 1.06 9.11
CA SER A 670 -18.36 2.45 8.98
C SER A 670 -19.19 2.68 7.71
N GLY A 671 -20.02 3.74 7.70
CA GLY A 671 -20.90 4.06 6.57
C GLY A 671 -22.18 3.19 6.45
N ASN A 672 -22.45 2.31 7.42
CA ASN A 672 -23.63 1.45 7.44
C ASN A 672 -24.86 2.12 8.06
N LYS A 673 -26.03 1.47 7.99
CA LYS A 673 -27.28 1.87 8.67
C LYS A 673 -27.46 1.25 10.06
N ILE A 674 -26.35 0.87 10.70
CA ILE A 674 -26.38 0.14 11.97
C ILE A 674 -27.11 0.97 13.02
N SER A 675 -27.99 0.32 13.79
CA SER A 675 -28.77 0.91 14.87
C SER A 675 -28.16 0.69 16.25
N GLU A 676 -27.57 -0.49 16.43
CA GLU A 676 -26.78 -0.88 17.59
C GLU A 676 -25.75 -1.94 17.20
N PHE A 677 -24.60 -1.91 17.88
CA PHE A 677 -23.67 -3.03 17.92
C PHE A 677 -24.04 -3.93 19.10
N VAL A 678 -24.16 -5.23 18.83
CA VAL A 678 -24.27 -6.26 19.86
C VAL A 678 -22.90 -6.93 19.98
N VAL A 679 -22.40 -7.12 21.19
CA VAL A 679 -21.12 -7.80 21.43
C VAL A 679 -21.36 -8.98 22.37
N ASP A 680 -20.84 -10.14 22.00
CA ASP A 680 -20.80 -11.32 22.85
C ASP A 680 -20.15 -10.99 24.21
N GLY A 681 -20.80 -11.34 25.32
CA GLY A 681 -20.35 -10.97 26.67
C GLY A 681 -18.94 -11.49 27.03
N ASP A 682 -18.54 -12.61 26.42
CA ASP A 682 -17.24 -13.24 26.60
C ASP A 682 -16.18 -12.73 25.59
N ASN A 683 -16.52 -11.75 24.72
CA ASN A 683 -15.52 -11.17 23.82
C ASN A 683 -14.43 -10.45 24.63
N ALA A 684 -13.18 -10.86 24.43
CA ALA A 684 -12.03 -10.37 25.20
C ALA A 684 -11.46 -9.02 24.71
N LYS A 685 -11.96 -8.47 23.59
CA LYS A 685 -11.39 -7.28 22.91
C LYS A 685 -12.36 -6.13 22.71
N TYR A 686 -13.67 -6.39 22.66
CA TYR A 686 -14.70 -5.41 22.34
C TYR A 686 -15.80 -5.37 23.39
N SER A 687 -16.50 -4.24 23.47
CA SER A 687 -17.72 -4.11 24.26
C SER A 687 -18.70 -3.18 23.55
N ALA A 688 -20.00 -3.38 23.78
CA ALA A 688 -21.03 -2.42 23.40
C ALA A 688 -21.53 -1.68 24.64
N TYR A 689 -21.70 -0.38 24.53
CA TYR A 689 -22.34 0.45 25.56
C TYR A 689 -23.26 1.45 24.88
N GLN A 690 -24.55 1.48 25.28
CA GLN A 690 -25.61 2.24 24.61
C GLN A 690 -25.71 1.96 23.09
N GLY A 691 -25.32 0.75 22.66
CA GLY A 691 -25.25 0.34 21.25
C GLY A 691 -23.99 0.81 20.49
N ILE A 692 -23.12 1.63 21.10
CA ILE A 692 -21.85 2.08 20.50
C ILE A 692 -20.77 1.03 20.73
N LEU A 693 -19.94 0.78 19.72
CA LEU A 693 -18.83 -0.18 19.77
C LEU A 693 -17.56 0.46 20.33
N TYR A 694 -17.00 -0.17 21.36
CA TYR A 694 -15.74 0.20 22.00
C TYR A 694 -14.78 -0.99 22.06
N ASP A 695 -13.53 -0.73 22.43
CA ASP A 695 -12.69 -1.77 23.02
C ASP A 695 -13.27 -2.27 24.37
N ARG A 696 -12.82 -3.45 24.83
CA ARG A 696 -13.32 -4.07 26.07
C ARG A 696 -13.28 -3.16 27.32
N PRO A 697 -12.23 -2.33 27.55
CA PRO A 697 -12.19 -1.41 28.69
C PRO A 697 -12.88 -0.05 28.46
N ARG A 698 -13.62 0.14 27.36
CA ARG A 698 -14.27 1.42 26.98
C ARG A 698 -13.31 2.62 26.94
N ARG A 699 -12.05 2.40 26.51
CA ARG A 699 -11.01 3.43 26.33
C ARG A 699 -10.93 3.95 24.89
N THR A 700 -11.34 3.14 23.91
CA THR A 700 -11.32 3.48 22.50
C THR A 700 -12.73 3.37 21.93
N LEU A 701 -13.29 4.47 21.43
CA LEU A 701 -14.51 4.45 20.62
C LEU A 701 -14.15 3.99 19.21
N ILE A 702 -14.80 2.91 18.75
CA ILE A 702 -14.49 2.24 17.48
C ILE A 702 -15.49 2.60 16.39
N ASN A 703 -16.79 2.57 16.71
CA ASN A 703 -17.86 2.89 15.77
C ASN A 703 -19.16 3.24 16.51
N CYS A 704 -19.78 4.37 16.17
CA CYS A 704 -21.09 4.80 16.67
C CYS A 704 -22.17 4.54 15.60
N PRO A 705 -23.26 3.81 15.93
CA PRO A 705 -24.42 3.60 15.07
C PRO A 705 -25.05 4.90 14.52
N ASN A 706 -25.75 4.76 13.38
CA ASN A 706 -26.21 5.88 12.55
C ASN A 706 -27.73 6.12 12.57
N TYR A 707 -28.53 5.17 13.08
CA TYR A 707 -29.98 5.17 12.88
C TYR A 707 -30.73 4.31 13.91
N ARG A 708 -31.55 4.90 14.80
CA ARG A 708 -32.46 4.13 15.67
C ARG A 708 -33.90 4.18 15.11
N PRO A 709 -34.38 3.13 14.41
CA PRO A 709 -35.73 3.11 13.86
C PRO A 709 -36.81 3.21 14.95
N GLY A 710 -37.93 3.86 14.63
CA GLY A 710 -39.11 3.98 15.51
C GLY A 710 -39.17 5.22 16.41
N PHE A 711 -38.21 6.14 16.31
CA PHE A 711 -38.13 7.35 17.17
C PHE A 711 -37.89 8.65 16.37
N GLU A 712 -38.45 8.73 15.16
CA GLU A 712 -38.08 9.72 14.14
C GLU A 712 -38.63 11.15 14.35
N THR A 713 -39.47 11.37 15.36
CA THR A 713 -40.21 12.64 15.55
C THR A 713 -39.53 13.66 16.47
N ASP A 714 -38.64 13.22 17.38
CA ASP A 714 -38.23 14.06 18.52
C ASP A 714 -36.79 14.57 18.40
N LYS A 715 -36.62 15.90 18.46
CA LYS A 715 -35.35 16.66 18.31
C LYS A 715 -34.24 16.32 19.33
N VAL A 716 -34.47 15.38 20.25
CA VAL A 716 -33.63 15.12 21.44
C VAL A 716 -32.61 14.00 21.21
N ARG A 717 -32.81 13.11 20.24
CA ARG A 717 -32.20 11.75 20.27
C ARG A 717 -31.07 11.46 19.27
N ASN A 718 -30.63 12.44 18.48
CA ASN A 718 -29.34 12.36 17.76
C ASN A 718 -28.19 12.92 18.60
N THR A 719 -28.13 12.48 19.86
CA THR A 719 -27.20 12.95 20.89
C THR A 719 -26.30 11.80 21.34
N VAL A 720 -24.98 11.97 21.27
CA VAL A 720 -24.01 10.96 21.72
C VAL A 720 -23.20 11.49 22.90
N GLY A 721 -23.29 10.81 24.04
CA GLY A 721 -22.39 11.01 25.17
C GLY A 721 -21.21 10.04 25.08
N VAL A 722 -19.99 10.56 24.86
CA VAL A 722 -18.79 9.72 24.90
C VAL A 722 -18.37 9.52 26.37
N PRO A 723 -18.30 8.28 26.90
CA PRO A 723 -18.05 8.04 28.33
C PRO A 723 -16.69 8.56 28.82
N PRO A 724 -16.56 9.02 30.09
CA PRO A 724 -15.29 9.51 30.66
C PRO A 724 -14.15 8.48 30.71
N SER A 725 -14.40 7.20 30.45
CA SER A 725 -13.37 6.18 30.25
C SER A 725 -12.63 6.31 28.92
N VAL A 726 -13.24 6.96 27.92
CA VAL A 726 -12.71 7.05 26.55
C VAL A 726 -11.58 8.06 26.48
N THR A 727 -10.44 7.62 25.95
CA THR A 727 -9.25 8.44 25.70
C THR A 727 -8.90 8.55 24.22
N SER A 728 -9.46 7.67 23.37
CA SER A 728 -9.20 7.62 21.92
C SER A 728 -10.47 7.44 21.09
N ILE A 729 -10.54 8.10 19.93
CA ILE A 729 -11.63 8.00 18.95
C ILE A 729 -11.04 7.64 17.57
N ARG A 730 -11.57 6.61 16.90
CA ARG A 730 -11.09 6.15 15.58
C ARG A 730 -11.63 6.98 14.41
N SER A 731 -11.04 6.81 13.23
CA SER A 731 -11.55 7.36 11.96
C SER A 731 -12.96 6.85 11.66
N ASN A 732 -13.78 7.67 10.98
CA ASN A 732 -15.16 7.35 10.61
C ASN A 732 -16.00 6.77 11.76
N SER A 733 -15.75 7.22 12.99
CA SER A 733 -16.44 6.74 14.19
C SER A 733 -17.86 7.27 14.31
N PHE A 734 -18.15 8.46 13.78
CA PHE A 734 -19.41 9.16 14.01
C PHE A 734 -20.26 9.31 12.75
N GLY A 735 -21.57 9.19 12.93
CA GLY A 735 -22.56 9.21 11.87
C GLY A 735 -22.91 10.55 11.25
N SER A 736 -23.60 10.49 10.11
CA SER A 736 -24.09 11.69 9.39
C SER A 736 -25.38 12.28 9.93
N ASN A 737 -26.08 11.57 10.82
CA ASN A 737 -27.30 12.05 11.49
C ASN A 737 -27.05 12.70 12.86
N LEU A 738 -25.82 12.63 13.37
CA LEU A 738 -25.44 13.18 14.68
C LEU A 738 -25.71 14.69 14.73
N ARG A 739 -26.45 15.14 15.76
CA ARG A 739 -26.80 16.56 16.00
C ARG A 739 -26.11 17.12 17.23
N LYS A 740 -26.00 16.33 18.30
CA LYS A 740 -25.31 16.73 19.52
C LYS A 740 -24.23 15.72 19.90
N LEU A 741 -23.05 16.19 20.28
CA LEU A 741 -21.95 15.34 20.72
C LEU A 741 -21.36 15.88 22.02
N THR A 742 -21.08 15.00 22.97
CA THR A 742 -20.37 15.33 24.20
C THR A 742 -19.03 14.60 24.23
N LEU A 743 -17.94 15.37 24.27
CA LEU A 743 -16.56 14.90 24.42
C LEU A 743 -16.07 15.13 25.86
N PRO A 744 -15.78 14.08 26.63
CA PRO A 744 -15.36 14.19 28.02
C PRO A 744 -13.92 14.70 28.13
N SER A 745 -13.59 15.19 29.33
CA SER A 745 -12.26 15.73 29.67
C SER A 745 -11.11 14.69 29.57
N SER A 746 -11.41 13.43 29.30
CA SER A 746 -10.50 12.29 29.15
C SER A 746 -9.96 12.08 27.73
N VAL A 747 -10.60 12.63 26.68
CA VAL A 747 -10.19 12.42 25.29
C VAL A 747 -8.81 13.03 25.03
N ARG A 748 -7.89 12.26 24.45
CA ARG A 748 -6.51 12.71 24.11
C ARG A 748 -6.18 12.50 22.63
N ASN A 749 -6.71 11.44 22.03
CA ASN A 749 -6.42 11.07 20.65
C ASN A 749 -7.70 11.02 19.82
N ILE A 750 -7.70 11.69 18.68
CA ILE A 750 -8.75 11.60 17.66
C ILE A 750 -8.03 11.28 16.34
N GLU A 751 -8.43 10.20 15.68
CA GLU A 751 -7.89 9.83 14.38
C GLU A 751 -8.48 10.71 13.26
N ASP A 752 -7.68 10.90 12.21
CA ASP A 752 -8.09 11.60 10.99
C ASP A 752 -9.35 10.94 10.40
N GLY A 753 -10.29 11.74 9.90
CA GLY A 753 -11.62 11.31 9.43
C GLY A 753 -12.66 11.01 10.52
N ALA A 754 -12.39 11.18 11.81
CA ALA A 754 -13.35 10.84 12.89
C ALA A 754 -14.73 11.54 12.75
N PHE A 755 -14.76 12.78 12.26
CA PHE A 755 -15.97 13.61 12.12
C PHE A 755 -16.39 13.82 10.65
N VAL A 756 -15.78 13.11 9.70
CA VAL A 756 -15.93 13.37 8.25
C VAL A 756 -17.38 13.27 7.75
N SER A 757 -18.20 12.45 8.41
CA SER A 757 -19.61 12.27 8.05
C SER A 757 -20.57 13.23 8.75
N CYS A 758 -20.17 13.94 9.82
CA CYS A 758 -21.03 14.67 10.77
C CYS A 758 -21.66 15.98 10.22
N ALA A 759 -22.22 15.94 9.01
CA ALA A 759 -22.78 17.09 8.29
C ALA A 759 -24.04 17.71 8.91
N ARG A 760 -24.57 17.13 10.00
CA ARG A 760 -25.77 17.57 10.74
C ARG A 760 -25.49 17.94 12.19
N LEU A 761 -24.21 18.02 12.60
CA LEU A 761 -23.85 18.44 13.95
C LEU A 761 -24.30 19.90 14.17
N GLU A 762 -24.84 20.17 15.35
CA GLU A 762 -25.40 21.47 15.76
C GLU A 762 -24.77 21.91 17.09
N ASP A 763 -24.68 21.02 18.09
CA ASP A 763 -24.04 21.30 19.38
C ASP A 763 -22.90 20.32 19.70
N LEU A 764 -21.78 20.83 20.20
CA LEU A 764 -20.60 20.08 20.61
C LEU A 764 -20.16 20.50 22.03
N TYR A 765 -20.38 19.64 23.02
CA TYR A 765 -20.00 19.89 24.41
C TYR A 765 -18.59 19.31 24.67
N VAL A 766 -17.65 20.14 25.12
CA VAL A 766 -16.24 19.76 25.32
C VAL A 766 -15.80 20.13 26.74
N TYR A 767 -15.42 19.12 27.54
CA TYR A 767 -15.12 19.32 28.96
C TYR A 767 -13.62 19.54 29.27
N THR A 768 -12.82 19.96 28.30
CA THR A 768 -11.40 20.33 28.51
C THR A 768 -11.24 21.85 28.54
N GLN A 769 -10.61 22.41 29.59
CA GLN A 769 -10.29 23.85 29.64
C GLN A 769 -9.34 24.30 28.52
N LYS A 770 -8.47 23.40 28.06
CA LYS A 770 -7.61 23.64 26.89
C LYS A 770 -8.22 22.96 25.66
N PRO A 771 -8.24 23.62 24.48
CA PRO A 771 -8.73 23.00 23.25
C PRO A 771 -7.90 21.78 22.86
N LEU A 772 -8.56 20.74 22.36
CA LEU A 772 -7.87 19.56 21.83
C LEU A 772 -7.17 19.91 20.50
N PRO A 773 -6.00 19.34 20.19
CA PRO A 773 -5.29 19.60 18.94
C PRO A 773 -5.99 18.90 17.75
N LEU A 774 -6.95 19.61 17.15
CA LEU A 774 -7.65 19.17 15.95
C LEU A 774 -6.81 19.42 14.69
N ARG A 775 -7.04 18.62 13.64
CA ARG A 775 -6.48 18.81 12.29
C ARG A 775 -7.60 18.79 11.26
N THR A 776 -7.41 19.49 10.13
CA THR A 776 -8.41 19.58 9.06
C THR A 776 -8.77 18.21 8.50
N SER A 777 -7.79 17.29 8.47
CA SER A 777 -7.97 15.88 8.11
C SER A 777 -8.90 15.08 9.04
N MET A 778 -9.24 15.57 10.25
CA MET A 778 -10.26 14.96 11.11
C MET A 778 -11.70 15.19 10.59
N PHE A 779 -11.86 16.16 9.68
CA PHE A 779 -13.12 16.61 9.11
C PHE A 779 -13.10 16.45 7.57
N ASN A 780 -14.24 16.69 6.93
CA ASN A 780 -14.30 16.79 5.47
C ASN A 780 -14.06 18.24 5.06
N ILE A 781 -13.05 18.50 4.23
CA ILE A 781 -12.69 19.87 3.78
C ILE A 781 -13.87 20.61 3.13
N ASN A 782 -14.77 19.89 2.44
CA ASN A 782 -15.98 20.44 1.82
C ASN A 782 -17.14 20.70 2.82
N ILE A 783 -16.94 20.40 4.10
CA ILE A 783 -17.90 20.60 5.20
C ILE A 783 -17.37 21.63 6.21
N VAL A 784 -16.06 21.92 6.24
CA VAL A 784 -15.44 22.91 7.15
C VAL A 784 -16.20 24.25 7.17
N SER A 785 -16.55 24.79 5.99
CA SER A 785 -17.35 26.03 5.88
C SER A 785 -18.76 25.96 6.50
N LYS A 786 -19.31 24.75 6.70
CA LYS A 786 -20.61 24.50 7.36
C LYS A 786 -20.49 24.38 8.89
N PHE A 787 -19.29 24.15 9.44
CA PHE A 787 -19.07 24.09 10.89
C PHE A 787 -19.17 25.46 11.57
N SER A 788 -19.21 26.55 10.81
CA SER A 788 -19.62 27.90 11.25
C SER A 788 -20.99 27.97 11.94
N ARG A 789 -21.81 26.91 11.81
CA ARG A 789 -23.13 26.77 12.45
C ARG A 789 -23.12 25.88 13.70
N VAL A 790 -21.98 25.29 14.06
CA VAL A 790 -21.85 24.40 15.23
C VAL A 790 -21.54 25.23 16.46
N LYS A 791 -22.32 25.04 17.52
CA LYS A 791 -22.09 25.63 18.84
C LYS A 791 -21.17 24.73 19.64
N VAL A 792 -20.03 25.26 20.07
CA VAL A 792 -19.08 24.55 20.92
C VAL A 792 -19.20 25.06 22.34
N HIS A 793 -19.79 24.23 23.20
CA HIS A 793 -20.00 24.52 24.61
C HIS A 793 -18.74 24.11 25.40
N VAL A 794 -18.07 25.08 26.03
CA VAL A 794 -16.77 24.89 26.71
C VAL A 794 -16.81 25.41 28.16
N PRO A 795 -15.84 25.04 29.01
CA PRO A 795 -15.79 25.52 30.39
C PRO A 795 -15.61 27.04 30.45
N VAL A 796 -16.34 27.71 31.34
CA VAL A 796 -16.23 29.15 31.59
C VAL A 796 -14.76 29.53 31.85
N GLY A 797 -14.28 30.56 31.16
CA GLY A 797 -12.88 31.01 31.18
C GLY A 797 -12.01 30.40 30.05
N SER A 798 -12.52 29.40 29.33
CA SER A 798 -11.78 28.73 28.25
C SER A 798 -11.94 29.39 26.88
N GLY A 799 -12.97 30.23 26.69
CA GLY A 799 -13.37 30.69 25.36
C GLY A 799 -12.30 31.48 24.62
N LYS A 800 -11.44 32.22 25.33
CA LYS A 800 -10.27 32.89 24.74
C LYS A 800 -9.27 31.90 24.13
N ALA A 801 -9.05 30.75 24.78
CA ALA A 801 -8.13 29.73 24.28
C ALA A 801 -8.72 28.99 23.07
N TYR A 802 -10.01 28.67 23.08
CA TYR A 802 -10.69 28.05 21.94
C TYR A 802 -10.77 28.97 20.72
N LYS A 803 -11.08 30.27 20.90
CA LYS A 803 -11.10 31.27 19.82
C LYS A 803 -9.71 31.56 19.21
N ALA A 804 -8.63 31.17 19.88
CA ALA A 804 -7.26 31.29 19.38
C ALA A 804 -6.71 29.97 18.80
N ALA A 805 -7.46 28.87 18.85
CA ALA A 805 -7.02 27.57 18.40
C ALA A 805 -7.52 27.27 16.97
N PRO A 806 -6.67 26.70 16.08
CA PRO A 806 -7.07 26.30 14.74
C PRO A 806 -8.31 25.39 14.73
N ILE A 807 -9.18 25.56 13.73
CA ILE A 807 -10.48 24.89 13.54
C ILE A 807 -11.53 25.26 14.59
N TRP A 808 -11.19 25.33 15.87
CA TRP A 808 -12.11 25.81 16.93
C TRP A 808 -12.55 27.26 16.71
N GLN A 809 -11.65 28.11 16.23
CA GLN A 809 -11.94 29.49 15.83
C GLN A 809 -12.99 29.64 14.71
N GLU A 810 -13.32 28.56 14.00
CA GLU A 810 -14.27 28.54 12.89
C GLU A 810 -15.71 28.17 13.34
N MET A 811 -15.92 27.94 14.63
CA MET A 811 -17.19 27.51 15.25
C MET A 811 -17.72 28.55 16.26
N GLU A 812 -19.01 28.48 16.61
CA GLU A 812 -19.64 29.37 17.59
C GLU A 812 -19.28 28.94 19.02
N ILE A 813 -18.25 29.55 19.64
CA ILE A 813 -17.82 29.21 21.01
C ILE A 813 -18.75 29.81 22.07
N VAL A 814 -19.35 28.94 22.89
CA VAL A 814 -20.26 29.28 24.02
C VAL A 814 -19.60 28.87 25.35
N GLU A 815 -19.48 29.81 26.29
CA GLU A 815 -18.91 29.57 27.61
C GLU A 815 -20.02 29.41 28.66
N ASP A 816 -20.55 28.20 28.79
CA ASP A 816 -21.68 27.88 29.67
C ASP A 816 -21.49 26.62 30.54
N GLN A 817 -20.36 25.93 30.43
CA GLN A 817 -20.05 24.79 31.29
C GLN A 817 -19.32 25.28 32.55
N ALA A 818 -19.87 25.00 33.75
CA ALA A 818 -19.25 25.42 35.00
C ALA A 818 -17.85 24.81 35.19
N GLU A 819 -16.95 25.48 35.92
CA GLU A 819 -15.62 24.95 36.18
C GLU A 819 -15.71 23.63 36.98
N GLY A 820 -15.01 22.59 36.50
CA GLY A 820 -15.10 21.25 37.07
C GLY A 820 -16.41 20.49 36.78
N SER A 821 -17.34 21.05 35.99
CA SER A 821 -18.57 20.35 35.62
C SER A 821 -18.27 19.02 34.92
N LEU A 822 -18.93 17.96 35.41
CA LEU A 822 -19.08 16.73 34.66
C LEU A 822 -20.10 16.95 33.53
N PRO A 823 -19.99 16.23 32.40
CA PRO A 823 -21.04 16.25 31.38
C PRO A 823 -22.40 15.93 32.02
N PRO A 824 -23.48 16.68 31.68
CA PRO A 824 -24.78 16.53 32.32
C PRO A 824 -25.25 15.08 32.21
N ALA A 825 -25.90 14.61 33.27
CA ALA A 825 -26.29 13.20 33.44
C ALA A 825 -27.45 12.79 32.51
N HIS A 826 -27.19 12.77 31.20
CA HIS A 826 -27.81 11.82 30.27
C HIS A 826 -27.17 10.42 30.36
N TYR A 827 -26.19 10.27 31.25
CA TYR A 827 -25.70 9.00 31.77
C TYR A 827 -26.72 8.40 32.72
N ASP A 828 -27.31 7.29 32.30
CA ASP A 828 -28.08 6.42 33.20
C ASP A 828 -27.12 5.60 34.07
N TYR A 829 -26.55 6.26 35.09
CA TYR A 829 -25.57 5.68 36.02
C TYR A 829 -26.13 4.51 36.86
N THR A 830 -27.43 4.18 36.76
CA THR A 830 -28.06 3.08 37.51
C THR A 830 -27.54 1.69 37.11
N THR A 831 -26.89 1.55 35.94
CA THR A 831 -26.49 0.25 35.38
C THR A 831 -25.00 -0.09 35.52
N ASP A 832 -24.14 0.84 35.96
CA ASP A 832 -22.67 0.73 35.79
C ASP A 832 -21.91 0.21 37.05
N PHE A 833 -22.44 -0.81 37.73
CA PHE A 833 -21.84 -1.41 38.93
C PHE A 833 -21.06 -2.72 38.72
N ASN A 834 -21.05 -3.30 37.51
CA ASN A 834 -20.57 -4.67 37.24
C ASN A 834 -19.36 -4.76 36.30
N ALA A 835 -18.34 -3.91 36.46
CA ALA A 835 -17.17 -3.90 35.57
C ALA A 835 -15.81 -3.55 36.22
N ILE A 836 -15.49 -4.13 37.38
CA ILE A 836 -14.10 -4.22 37.89
C ILE A 836 -13.88 -5.62 38.49
N GLU A 837 -13.12 -6.47 37.79
CA GLU A 837 -12.57 -7.72 38.33
C GLU A 837 -11.03 -7.65 38.36
N MET A 838 -10.47 -7.51 39.56
CA MET A 838 -9.18 -8.07 39.95
C MET A 838 -9.30 -8.45 41.44
N THR A 839 -8.99 -9.69 41.79
CA THR A 839 -9.10 -10.20 43.16
C THR A 839 -7.75 -10.71 43.63
N GLU A 840 -7.13 -9.99 44.57
CA GLU A 840 -6.06 -10.52 45.42
C GLU A 840 -6.58 -10.74 46.84
N TRP A 841 -6.05 -11.76 47.51
CA TRP A 841 -6.56 -12.23 48.80
C TRP A 841 -5.61 -11.82 49.93
N VAL A 842 -6.13 -11.16 50.95
CA VAL A 842 -5.42 -10.97 52.22
C VAL A 842 -5.81 -12.09 53.19
N LYS A 843 -4.80 -12.71 53.80
CA LYS A 843 -4.95 -13.75 54.82
C LYS A 843 -4.95 -13.08 56.20
N MET A 844 -5.84 -13.49 57.09
CA MET A 844 -5.86 -13.02 58.48
C MET A 844 -5.54 -14.14 59.46
N ASP A 845 -4.93 -13.79 60.59
CA ASP A 845 -4.71 -14.72 61.71
C ASP A 845 -6.06 -15.12 62.31
N GLY A 846 -6.46 -16.36 62.05
CA GLY A 846 -7.84 -16.83 62.30
C GLY A 846 -8.50 -17.56 61.13
N GLY A 847 -7.75 -18.03 60.13
CA GLY A 847 -8.22 -19.07 59.20
C GLY A 847 -9.22 -18.66 58.11
N GLY A 848 -9.68 -17.41 58.10
CA GLY A 848 -10.55 -16.84 57.07
C GLY A 848 -9.79 -16.00 56.03
N SER A 849 -10.27 -16.01 54.79
CA SER A 849 -9.80 -15.12 53.71
C SER A 849 -11.01 -14.36 53.15
N ILE A 850 -10.91 -13.04 53.00
CA ILE A 850 -12.04 -12.18 52.58
C ILE A 850 -11.57 -11.26 51.44
N PRO A 851 -12.33 -11.11 50.33
CA PRO A 851 -11.99 -10.16 49.28
C PRO A 851 -12.24 -8.72 49.72
N GLN A 852 -11.21 -7.88 49.72
CA GLN A 852 -11.39 -6.42 49.84
C GLN A 852 -11.73 -5.81 48.47
N ARG A 853 -12.76 -4.96 48.43
CA ARG A 853 -12.97 -3.98 47.36
C ARG A 853 -12.33 -2.66 47.77
N THR A 854 -11.16 -2.34 47.23
CA THR A 854 -10.52 -1.03 47.43
C THR A 854 -10.89 -0.10 46.28
N TYR A 855 -11.61 0.98 46.58
CA TYR A 855 -11.91 2.04 45.63
C TYR A 855 -10.83 3.12 45.71
N TYR A 856 -10.10 3.37 44.62
CA TYR A 856 -9.30 4.59 44.48
C TYR A 856 -10.14 5.68 43.82
N LEU A 857 -10.82 6.47 44.67
CA LEU A 857 -11.17 7.85 44.37
C LEU A 857 -10.30 8.73 45.29
N PHE A 858 -9.86 9.89 44.79
CA PHE A 858 -8.97 10.78 45.52
C PHE A 858 -9.57 11.20 46.88
N ASP A 859 -8.70 11.46 47.86
CA ASP A 859 -9.04 11.65 49.28
C ASP A 859 -10.27 12.54 49.55
N THR A 860 -10.99 12.16 50.62
CA THR A 860 -12.14 12.79 51.31
C THR A 860 -13.54 12.22 51.03
N GLN A 861 -14.44 12.41 52.01
CA GLN A 861 -15.68 11.65 52.17
C GLN A 861 -16.77 11.97 51.14
N PRO A 862 -17.66 11.00 50.81
CA PRO A 862 -18.70 11.21 49.82
C PRO A 862 -19.80 12.14 50.36
N VAL A 863 -19.86 13.34 49.79
CA VAL A 863 -21.01 14.25 49.91
C VAL A 863 -21.63 14.38 48.51
N ILE A 864 -22.91 14.03 48.38
CA ILE A 864 -23.65 14.25 47.13
C ILE A 864 -24.54 15.47 47.33
N THR A 865 -24.33 16.49 46.50
CA THR A 865 -25.10 17.73 46.51
C THR A 865 -25.92 17.86 45.23
N PHE A 866 -27.24 18.03 45.36
CA PHE A 866 -28.13 18.26 44.21
C PHE A 866 -29.05 19.45 44.51
N SER A 867 -28.96 20.51 43.69
CA SER A 867 -29.76 21.75 43.80
C SER A 867 -29.90 22.28 45.24
N GLY A 868 -28.81 22.29 46.01
CA GLY A 868 -28.77 22.82 47.38
C GLY A 868 -29.11 21.83 48.50
N MET A 869 -29.53 20.59 48.18
CA MET A 869 -29.70 19.52 49.18
C MET A 869 -28.39 18.74 49.35
N THR A 870 -28.06 18.41 50.60
CA THR A 870 -26.88 17.62 50.99
C THR A 870 -27.31 16.24 51.45
N MET A 871 -26.75 15.18 50.87
CA MET A 871 -27.00 13.80 51.27
C MET A 871 -25.76 13.22 51.96
N LEU A 872 -25.91 12.78 53.22
CA LEU A 872 -24.85 12.23 54.06
C LEU A 872 -24.99 10.71 54.16
N LEU A 873 -23.86 10.00 54.01
CA LEU A 873 -23.77 8.55 54.18
C LEU A 873 -23.04 8.24 55.49
N THR A 874 -23.77 7.77 56.50
CA THR A 874 -23.20 7.26 57.76
C THR A 874 -23.19 5.74 57.79
N THR A 875 -22.18 5.15 58.44
CA THR A 875 -22.05 3.70 58.61
C THR A 875 -21.97 3.35 60.09
N ALA A 876 -22.93 2.57 60.56
CA ALA A 876 -22.93 1.98 61.90
C ALA A 876 -23.56 0.59 61.85
N GLY A 877 -22.90 -0.42 62.44
CA GLY A 877 -23.47 -1.75 62.63
C GLY A 877 -23.79 -2.58 61.36
N GLY A 878 -23.32 -2.17 60.18
CA GLY A 878 -23.49 -2.93 58.93
C GLY A 878 -24.75 -2.60 58.12
N ASN A 879 -25.53 -1.59 58.51
CA ASN A 879 -26.64 -1.05 57.72
C ASN A 879 -26.30 0.32 57.12
N TYR A 880 -26.94 0.64 55.98
CA TYR A 880 -26.90 1.94 55.34
C TYR A 880 -28.22 2.68 55.60
N SER A 881 -28.16 3.94 56.03
CA SER A 881 -29.33 4.81 56.19
C SER A 881 -29.15 6.12 55.43
N PHE A 882 -30.23 6.63 54.85
CA PHE A 882 -30.27 7.91 54.14
C PHE A 882 -31.12 8.89 54.95
N GLU A 883 -30.59 10.06 55.24
CA GLU A 883 -31.31 11.14 55.92
C GLU A 883 -31.43 12.36 54.99
N LEU A 884 -32.61 12.99 54.97
CA LEU A 884 -33.01 13.94 53.92
C LEU A 884 -33.60 15.20 54.56
N ASN A 885 -32.83 16.30 54.53
CA ASN A 885 -33.25 17.57 55.14
C ASN A 885 -34.11 18.41 54.18
N GLY A 886 -35.43 18.19 54.22
CA GLY A 886 -36.43 19.07 53.59
C GLY A 886 -37.51 18.36 52.76
N SER A 887 -38.56 19.08 52.40
CA SER A 887 -39.67 18.57 51.57
C SER A 887 -39.97 19.47 50.37
N LEU A 888 -40.19 18.84 49.21
CA LEU A 888 -40.71 19.49 48.00
C LEU A 888 -41.97 18.76 47.53
N PRO A 889 -43.11 19.44 47.32
CA PRO A 889 -44.31 18.80 46.79
C PRO A 889 -44.15 18.46 45.31
N GLY A 890 -44.29 17.19 44.93
CA GLY A 890 -44.47 16.80 43.52
C GLY A 890 -43.63 15.63 42.98
N MET A 891 -42.63 15.13 43.72
CA MET A 891 -41.89 13.94 43.27
C MET A 891 -42.73 12.66 43.42
N ARG A 892 -42.87 11.89 42.33
CA ARG A 892 -43.22 10.47 42.37
C ARG A 892 -41.93 9.65 42.27
N PHE A 893 -41.72 8.75 43.22
CA PHE A 893 -40.65 7.76 43.15
C PHE A 893 -41.00 6.68 42.11
N VAL A 894 -40.05 6.37 41.23
CA VAL A 894 -40.09 5.18 40.36
C VAL A 894 -38.99 4.25 40.86
N HIS A 895 -39.37 3.11 41.42
CA HIS A 895 -38.41 2.09 41.85
C HIS A 895 -37.84 1.36 40.63
N HIS A 896 -36.51 1.30 40.54
CA HIS A 896 -35.77 0.38 39.68
C HIS A 896 -34.79 -0.43 40.55
N ASP A 897 -34.93 -1.75 40.51
CA ASP A 897 -34.12 -2.75 41.20
C ASP A 897 -32.64 -2.77 40.70
N ILE A 898 -31.61 -3.38 41.31
CA ILE A 898 -31.48 -4.43 42.36
C ILE A 898 -30.11 -4.22 43.10
N PRO A 899 -29.83 -4.83 44.28
CA PRO A 899 -29.07 -6.10 44.26
C PRO A 899 -29.46 -7.16 45.32
N THR A 900 -29.31 -8.44 44.93
CA THR A 900 -29.30 -9.66 45.77
C THR A 900 -30.39 -9.80 46.85
N GLY A 901 -31.49 -10.49 46.52
CA GLY A 901 -32.54 -10.88 47.47
C GLY A 901 -33.95 -10.56 47.02
N ILE A 902 -34.31 -10.81 45.75
CA ILE A 902 -35.70 -10.65 45.30
C ILE A 902 -36.49 -11.89 45.71
N GLU A 903 -37.15 -11.81 46.86
CA GLU A 903 -38.17 -12.79 47.24
C GLU A 903 -39.53 -12.51 46.61
N GLU A 904 -39.82 -11.30 46.09
CA GLU A 904 -41.15 -10.90 45.56
C GLU A 904 -41.08 -9.93 44.34
N VAL A 905 -41.90 -10.17 43.31
CA VAL A 905 -42.07 -9.35 42.08
C VAL A 905 -43.56 -9.19 41.77
N LYS A 906 -44.05 -7.94 41.61
CA LYS A 906 -45.47 -7.65 41.28
C LYS A 906 -45.65 -7.25 39.84
N SER A 907 -46.60 -7.86 39.14
CA SER A 907 -46.99 -7.46 37.79
C SER A 907 -47.88 -6.20 37.84
N ALA A 908 -47.33 -5.06 37.44
CA ALA A 908 -47.95 -3.73 37.54
C ALA A 908 -49.37 -3.63 36.94
N ASN A 909 -49.71 -4.46 35.96
CA ASN A 909 -50.99 -4.40 35.23
C ASN A 909 -51.94 -5.57 35.49
N SER A 910 -51.56 -6.57 36.31
CA SER A 910 -52.39 -7.77 36.53
C SER A 910 -52.65 -8.14 37.97
N GLY A 911 -51.98 -7.51 38.94
CA GLY A 911 -52.12 -7.86 40.37
C GLY A 911 -51.47 -9.20 40.76
N VAL A 912 -51.00 -9.98 39.79
CA VAL A 912 -50.28 -11.23 40.01
C VAL A 912 -48.90 -10.94 40.61
N VAL A 913 -48.55 -11.70 41.64
CA VAL A 913 -47.29 -11.58 42.38
C VAL A 913 -46.51 -12.88 42.26
N PHE A 914 -45.23 -12.79 41.93
CA PHE A 914 -44.31 -13.90 41.85
C PHE A 914 -43.34 -13.80 43.02
N ARG A 915 -43.24 -14.85 43.84
CA ARG A 915 -42.26 -14.94 44.91
C ARG A 915 -41.28 -16.08 44.65
N VAL A 916 -40.04 -15.95 45.09
CA VAL A 916 -39.03 -17.02 44.99
C VAL A 916 -38.47 -17.31 46.37
N SER A 917 -38.62 -18.55 46.83
CA SER A 917 -38.08 -19.02 48.11
C SER A 917 -37.35 -20.34 47.90
N GLY A 918 -36.04 -20.34 48.12
CA GLY A 918 -35.18 -21.47 47.78
C GLY A 918 -35.28 -21.84 46.28
N SER A 919 -35.66 -23.08 45.99
CA SER A 919 -35.89 -23.57 44.61
C SER A 919 -37.35 -23.47 44.15
N GLN A 920 -38.23 -22.79 44.89
CA GLN A 920 -39.66 -22.68 44.55
C GLN A 920 -40.03 -21.29 44.02
N LEU A 921 -40.76 -21.29 42.91
CA LEU A 921 -41.54 -20.16 42.42
C LEU A 921 -42.95 -20.27 42.99
N ILE A 922 -43.37 -19.24 43.72
CA ILE A 922 -44.69 -19.08 44.32
C ILE A 922 -45.44 -18.01 43.51
N ILE A 923 -46.72 -18.22 43.21
CA ILE A 923 -47.53 -17.30 42.40
C ILE A 923 -48.84 -16.99 43.13
N SER A 924 -49.03 -15.72 43.47
CA SER A 924 -50.19 -15.15 44.18
C SER A 924 -51.02 -14.25 43.26
N GLY A 925 -52.26 -13.95 43.66
CA GLY A 925 -53.11 -12.99 42.94
C GLY A 925 -53.72 -13.54 41.63
N LEU A 926 -53.85 -14.86 41.51
CA LEU A 926 -54.57 -15.54 40.44
C LEU A 926 -55.93 -16.02 40.96
N ASP A 927 -56.95 -16.03 40.09
CA ASP A 927 -58.26 -16.59 40.41
C ASP A 927 -58.15 -18.09 40.77
N ALA A 928 -59.05 -18.58 41.63
CA ALA A 928 -59.09 -19.98 42.05
C ALA A 928 -59.26 -20.95 40.86
N HIS A 929 -58.56 -22.09 40.88
CA HIS A 929 -58.53 -23.11 39.82
C HIS A 929 -57.92 -22.67 38.46
N THR A 930 -57.31 -21.48 38.38
CA THR A 930 -56.55 -20.99 37.22
C THR A 930 -55.47 -21.99 36.82
N ARG A 931 -55.47 -22.44 35.56
CA ARG A 931 -54.43 -23.32 35.02
C ARG A 931 -53.13 -22.56 34.79
N VAL A 932 -52.03 -23.12 35.30
CA VAL A 932 -50.65 -22.66 35.11
C VAL A 932 -49.89 -23.68 34.25
N VAL A 933 -49.08 -23.20 33.30
CA VAL A 933 -48.25 -24.01 32.40
C VAL A 933 -46.88 -23.35 32.26
N LEU A 934 -45.80 -24.12 32.32
CA LEU A 934 -44.42 -23.61 32.19
C LEU A 934 -43.72 -24.26 30.99
N TYR A 935 -43.04 -23.45 30.17
CA TYR A 935 -42.28 -23.85 28.99
C TYR A 935 -40.84 -23.32 29.06
N SER A 936 -39.87 -24.04 28.51
CA SER A 936 -38.53 -23.50 28.25
C SER A 936 -38.54 -22.51 27.08
N LEU A 937 -37.47 -21.73 26.93
CA LEU A 937 -37.37 -20.67 25.92
C LEU A 937 -37.48 -21.16 24.47
N ASP A 938 -37.10 -22.41 24.22
CA ASP A 938 -37.24 -23.12 22.94
C ASP A 938 -38.67 -23.67 22.68
N GLY A 939 -39.61 -23.45 23.61
CA GLY A 939 -41.02 -23.81 23.49
C GLY A 939 -41.39 -25.19 24.03
N ARG A 940 -40.44 -25.98 24.56
CA ARG A 940 -40.73 -27.30 25.15
C ARG A 940 -41.48 -27.16 26.49
N LEU A 941 -42.52 -27.99 26.68
CA LEU A 941 -43.28 -28.05 27.94
C LEU A 941 -42.40 -28.58 29.08
N LEU A 942 -42.39 -27.87 30.21
CA LEU A 942 -41.70 -28.28 31.44
C LEU A 942 -42.68 -28.93 32.43
N THR A 943 -43.80 -28.26 32.75
CA THR A 943 -44.80 -28.74 33.72
C THR A 943 -46.12 -27.93 33.67
N THR A 944 -47.16 -28.40 34.37
CA THR A 944 -48.48 -27.73 34.48
C THR A 944 -49.15 -28.00 35.83
N GLY A 945 -49.98 -27.07 36.30
CA GLY A 945 -50.78 -27.20 37.51
C GLY A 945 -52.03 -26.30 37.50
N LYS A 946 -52.71 -26.19 38.64
CA LYS A 946 -53.83 -25.25 38.87
C LYS A 946 -53.70 -24.59 40.24
N THR A 947 -54.13 -23.34 40.36
CA THR A 947 -54.20 -22.64 41.66
C THR A 947 -55.21 -23.30 42.60
N PRO A 948 -54.95 -23.32 43.92
CA PRO A 948 -55.87 -23.87 44.91
C PRO A 948 -57.12 -22.98 45.08
N ALA A 949 -58.10 -23.46 45.86
CA ALA A 949 -59.33 -22.71 46.14
C ALA A 949 -59.08 -21.45 47.00
N GLN A 950 -58.08 -21.49 47.88
CA GLN A 950 -57.49 -20.35 48.59
C GLN A 950 -55.98 -20.60 48.75
N GLY A 951 -55.18 -19.54 48.68
CA GLY A 951 -53.71 -19.59 48.84
C GLY A 951 -52.91 -19.50 47.54
N ASP A 952 -51.60 -19.52 47.69
CA ASP A 952 -50.64 -19.35 46.59
C ASP A 952 -50.38 -20.64 45.80
N PHE A 953 -49.96 -20.52 44.54
CA PHE A 953 -49.53 -21.65 43.72
C PHE A 953 -47.99 -21.76 43.70
N SER A 954 -47.43 -22.79 44.32
CA SER A 954 -45.98 -23.01 44.42
C SER A 954 -45.49 -24.15 43.52
N ILE A 955 -44.33 -23.97 42.87
CA ILE A 955 -43.72 -24.99 42.01
C ILE A 955 -42.19 -24.96 42.06
N ASN A 956 -41.57 -26.14 42.11
CA ASN A 956 -40.10 -26.27 42.06
C ASN A 956 -39.57 -25.93 40.66
N LEU A 957 -38.50 -25.14 40.59
CA LEU A 957 -37.81 -24.78 39.35
C LEU A 957 -36.55 -25.63 39.13
N PRO A 958 -36.26 -26.08 37.89
CA PRO A 958 -34.91 -26.54 37.55
C PRO A 958 -33.92 -25.37 37.59
N ARG A 959 -32.66 -25.63 38.01
CA ARG A 959 -31.61 -24.61 38.07
C ARG A 959 -31.31 -24.01 36.69
N ALA A 960 -31.14 -22.68 36.66
CA ALA A 960 -30.78 -21.87 35.48
C ALA A 960 -31.63 -22.13 34.23
N ALA A 961 -32.83 -21.53 34.17
CA ALA A 961 -33.68 -21.59 32.98
C ALA A 961 -34.42 -20.26 32.73
N ILE A 962 -34.56 -19.90 31.46
CA ILE A 962 -35.54 -18.89 31.03
C ILE A 962 -36.84 -19.63 30.74
N ILE A 963 -37.90 -19.29 31.48
CA ILE A 963 -39.16 -20.02 31.52
C ILE A 963 -40.31 -19.08 31.15
N VAL A 964 -41.19 -19.54 30.25
CA VAL A 964 -42.45 -18.86 29.92
C VAL A 964 -43.58 -19.48 30.73
N VAL A 965 -44.22 -18.68 31.60
CA VAL A 965 -45.35 -19.09 32.43
C VAL A 965 -46.65 -18.57 31.81
N LYS A 966 -47.58 -19.47 31.51
CA LYS A 966 -48.95 -19.14 31.09
C LYS A 966 -49.92 -19.46 32.21
N ALA A 967 -50.54 -18.43 32.80
CA ALA A 967 -51.48 -18.53 33.91
C ALA A 967 -52.83 -17.94 33.48
N GLY A 968 -53.79 -18.81 33.13
CA GLY A 968 -55.06 -18.40 32.54
C GLY A 968 -54.86 -17.59 31.24
N ARG A 969 -55.34 -16.34 31.22
CA ARG A 969 -55.15 -15.39 30.11
C ARG A 969 -53.79 -14.67 30.12
N HIS A 970 -53.02 -14.76 31.20
CA HIS A 970 -51.78 -14.03 31.39
C HIS A 970 -50.57 -14.87 30.95
N SER A 971 -49.56 -14.24 30.37
CA SER A 971 -48.31 -14.88 29.96
C SER A 971 -47.12 -14.04 30.42
N PHE A 972 -46.14 -14.68 31.05
CA PHE A 972 -45.00 -14.05 31.70
C PHE A 972 -43.70 -14.75 31.27
N LYS A 973 -42.62 -13.99 31.11
CA LYS A 973 -41.27 -14.54 30.85
C LYS A 973 -40.40 -14.28 32.06
N ILE A 974 -39.95 -15.35 32.71
CA ILE A 974 -39.16 -15.33 33.94
C ILE A 974 -37.75 -15.85 33.61
N HIS A 975 -36.72 -15.11 34.00
CA HIS A 975 -35.34 -15.54 33.90
C HIS A 975 -34.84 -15.89 35.30
N THR A 976 -34.52 -17.16 35.54
CA THR A 976 -33.88 -17.59 36.79
C THR A 976 -32.37 -17.67 36.60
N LYS A 977 -31.63 -17.10 37.56
CA LYS A 977 -30.17 -17.21 37.65
C LYS A 977 -29.78 -18.40 38.52
#